data_AF-A0A842TWE3-F1
#
_entry.id   AF-A0A842TWE3-F1
#
_cell.length_a   1.000
_cell.length_b   1.000
_cell.length_c   1.000
_cell.angle_alpha   90.00
_cell.angle_beta   90.00
_cell.angle_gamma   90.00
#
_symmetry.space_group_name_H-M   'P 1'
#
loop_
_entity.id
_entity.type
_entity.pdbx_description
1 polymer ?
#
loop_
_entity_poly.entity_id
_entity_poly.type
_entity_poly.pdbx_seq_one_letter_code
_entity_poly.pdbx_strand_id
1 'polypeptide(L)'
;MEAIVPKIEPTIKQDLAWQKLSVNEESVKYLTFGGGAGGGKAQPLNAKVLTKNGFKRMGDIKVGDYLITPENGEKRVIAVHPQGIQDIYEIEFEDGAKTKATKEHLWSCWATRRGKSRKRIKQTQELLKEFPKKYSIPLPEKILFGKKYSNISPYLIGVLLGDGGLTKNNIVITTADKEIINNIKDELGLRYRINKKKDFGHTITANIRNDKGYPINPLIETLRSLGLMGKKSEDKFIPLVFKNSDYETRLGLLQGLMDTDGTVYKNGRCCFNSKSYQLAKDVQYLVRSIGGKARINKRIKKFDYKNGDKVGTFYDVAINHINKRLLFRLNRKKRRCGQSRFKGRTIKKITFIGREKCKCITIDDKNGLYFTDDFIITHNSWLGCEWLTVMCYMFPGSKWFVGRNELSRLMKSVYVTFKKVWKHHNIPIDDWIYNGQYNYLENKITGSRIDFLDVVKKPADPLYERFGSLEYTGGWLEEAGEIDFMAFDVLKSRIGRCNSFNIDGEDFIIPSKILITCNPKKNWLYQMVYKPSKEGRLPKEYAFIQSLYGDNPYTAEKYGEELSQIKDDATRQRLQFGNWEYDDELGNLIEYDAIVDLFTNTLREDLDPYPERYLSADIARFGKDKTVIGLWHGFRLKKPVIIDRSTLDQVETKIRDLLTKNRIPRSYAIVDEDGLGGGIVDNLKVKGFVANSTPLKIPARSQRENFKTLKDQCGFMLAEKINNREMAISIEGDEKLRQTIIEELEQLKQKDPEKEGKLQLVPKEEMKEKIGRSPDILDMMLMRMYHELKRPEKLNSVRQFKPDYKKSNYK
;
A
#
# COMPACT_ATOMS: atom_id res chain seq x y z
N MET A 1 -17.40 37.93 5.25
CA MET A 1 -17.59 36.56 5.79
C MET A 1 -16.20 35.99 6.04
N GLU A 2 -15.97 35.24 7.11
CA GLU A 2 -14.70 34.51 7.23
C GLU A 2 -14.69 33.35 6.23
N ALA A 3 -13.68 33.30 5.36
CA ALA A 3 -13.55 32.20 4.41
C ALA A 3 -13.24 30.90 5.16
N ILE A 4 -14.12 29.90 5.04
CA ILE A 4 -13.88 28.57 5.59
C ILE A 4 -12.74 27.94 4.78
N VAL A 5 -11.51 28.01 5.30
CA VAL A 5 -10.36 27.30 4.73
C VAL A 5 -10.31 25.90 5.34
N PRO A 6 -10.75 24.84 4.63
CA PRO A 6 -10.79 23.49 5.19
C PRO A 6 -9.39 22.98 5.50
N LYS A 7 -9.22 22.36 6.66
CA LYS A 7 -7.91 21.95 7.18
C LYS A 7 -7.52 20.54 6.71
N ILE A 8 -7.22 20.46 5.42
CA ILE A 8 -6.75 19.28 4.68
C ILE A 8 -5.48 18.69 5.37
N GLU A 9 -5.49 17.40 5.72
CA GLU A 9 -4.31 16.65 6.17
C GLU A 9 -4.05 15.43 5.24
N PRO A 10 -3.45 15.65 4.05
CA PRO A 10 -3.28 14.62 3.03
C PRO A 10 -2.07 13.70 3.29
N THR A 11 -2.08 12.49 2.73
CA THR A 11 -0.89 11.63 2.65
C THR A 11 0.19 12.19 1.73
N ILE A 12 1.33 11.49 1.64
CA ILE A 12 2.38 11.79 0.67
C ILE A 12 1.85 11.79 -0.77
N LYS A 13 1.07 10.79 -1.18
CA LYS A 13 0.60 10.70 -2.57
C LYS A 13 -0.55 11.67 -2.84
N GLN A 14 -1.41 11.91 -1.86
CA GLN A 14 -2.39 13.01 -1.93
C GLN A 14 -1.71 14.39 -1.97
N ASP A 15 -0.63 14.66 -1.21
CA ASP A 15 0.16 15.91 -1.22
C ASP A 15 0.81 16.12 -2.60
N LEU A 16 1.36 15.06 -3.20
CA LEU A 16 1.88 15.07 -4.58
C LEU A 16 0.77 15.30 -5.62
N ALA A 17 -0.40 14.69 -5.44
CA ALA A 17 -1.54 14.91 -6.32
C ALA A 17 -2.09 16.35 -6.19
N TRP A 18 -2.22 16.86 -4.97
CA TRP A 18 -2.57 18.23 -4.66
C TRP A 18 -1.60 19.24 -5.29
N GLN A 19 -0.30 18.95 -5.29
CA GLN A 19 0.72 19.75 -5.99
C GLN A 19 0.51 19.73 -7.52
N LYS A 20 0.03 18.64 -8.11
CA LYS A 20 -0.25 18.52 -9.55
C LYS A 20 -1.65 18.95 -10.00
N LEU A 21 -2.62 19.04 -9.08
CA LEU A 21 -3.95 19.62 -9.28
C LEU A 21 -4.02 21.10 -8.89
N SER A 22 -2.93 21.66 -8.35
CA SER A 22 -2.84 23.07 -7.96
C SER A 22 -3.01 23.99 -9.17
N VAL A 23 -3.70 25.11 -8.97
CA VAL A 23 -3.77 26.19 -9.98
C VAL A 23 -2.40 26.80 -10.28
N ASN A 24 -1.43 26.67 -9.36
CA ASN A 24 -0.05 27.16 -9.52
C ASN A 24 0.85 26.20 -10.31
N GLU A 25 0.35 25.03 -10.71
CA GLU A 25 1.07 24.04 -11.53
C GLU A 25 0.44 23.99 -12.91
N GLU A 26 0.69 25.02 -13.73
CA GLU A 26 0.08 25.16 -15.06
C GLU A 26 0.43 24.00 -16.00
N SER A 27 1.61 23.39 -15.83
CA SER A 27 2.16 22.45 -16.81
C SER A 27 1.33 21.17 -16.96
N VAL A 28 0.80 20.63 -15.86
CA VAL A 28 0.03 19.38 -15.83
C VAL A 28 -1.46 19.67 -15.95
N LYS A 29 -2.12 19.13 -16.97
CA LYS A 29 -3.57 19.24 -17.19
C LYS A 29 -4.31 17.94 -16.81
N TYR A 30 -3.67 16.79 -16.94
CA TYR A 30 -4.30 15.47 -16.73
C TYR A 30 -3.50 14.65 -15.73
N LEU A 31 -3.98 14.57 -14.48
CA LEU A 31 -3.33 13.77 -13.44
C LEU A 31 -4.00 12.40 -13.34
N THR A 32 -3.27 11.33 -13.62
CA THR A 32 -3.68 9.96 -13.29
C THR A 32 -3.14 9.52 -11.95
N PHE A 33 -4.04 9.13 -11.05
CA PHE A 33 -3.78 8.68 -9.68
C PHE A 33 -4.38 7.29 -9.49
N GLY A 34 -3.58 6.22 -9.67
CA GLY A 34 -4.15 4.87 -9.74
C GLY A 34 -3.20 3.73 -9.43
N GLY A 35 -3.75 2.62 -8.93
CA GLY A 35 -2.99 1.44 -8.51
C GLY A 35 -3.78 0.47 -7.63
N GLY A 36 -3.54 -0.83 -7.86
CA GLY A 36 -3.76 -1.87 -6.87
C GLY A 36 -2.70 -1.81 -5.75
N ALA A 37 -2.64 -2.79 -4.85
CA ALA A 37 -2.41 -2.46 -3.45
C ALA A 37 -1.11 -2.86 -2.68
N GLY A 38 -1.24 -3.25 -1.40
CA GLY A 38 -0.14 -3.35 -0.40
C GLY A 38 -0.62 -3.48 1.06
N GLY A 39 -0.37 -2.46 1.90
CA GLY A 39 -0.56 -2.44 3.36
C GLY A 39 0.48 -1.51 4.04
N GLY A 40 0.62 -1.51 5.38
CA GLY A 40 1.62 -0.63 6.03
C GLY A 40 1.88 -0.77 7.54
N LYS A 41 1.46 -1.87 8.20
CA LYS A 41 1.42 -2.00 9.68
C LYS A 41 2.09 -3.26 10.28
N ALA A 42 2.92 -3.98 9.52
CA ALA A 42 3.57 -5.21 10.01
C ALA A 42 4.59 -4.94 11.14
N GLN A 43 4.63 -5.81 12.16
CA GLN A 43 5.63 -5.81 13.23
C GLN A 43 6.03 -7.23 13.68
N PRO A 44 7.22 -7.42 14.27
CA PRO A 44 7.65 -8.70 14.83
C PRO A 44 6.71 -9.25 15.90
N LEU A 45 6.57 -10.57 16.01
CA LEU A 45 5.74 -11.20 17.05
C LEU A 45 6.15 -10.82 18.49
N ASN A 46 7.39 -10.38 18.73
CA ASN A 46 7.88 -9.96 20.05
C ASN A 46 7.67 -8.48 20.40
N ALA A 47 7.26 -7.64 19.42
CA ALA A 47 6.89 -6.24 19.64
C ALA A 47 5.68 -6.13 20.59
N LYS A 48 5.47 -4.96 21.18
CA LYS A 48 4.43 -4.73 22.19
C LYS A 48 3.34 -3.79 21.70
N VAL A 49 2.15 -4.04 22.22
CA VAL A 49 0.92 -3.33 21.87
C VAL A 49 0.19 -2.99 23.19
N LEU A 50 -0.23 -1.73 23.35
CA LEU A 50 -0.87 -1.28 24.59
C LEU A 50 -2.35 -1.66 24.63
N THR A 51 -2.75 -2.37 25.68
CA THR A 51 -4.15 -2.66 26.04
C THR A 51 -4.53 -1.92 27.32
N LYS A 52 -5.82 -1.92 27.68
CA LYS A 52 -6.30 -1.36 28.96
C LYS A 52 -5.66 -1.96 30.21
N ASN A 53 -5.21 -3.20 30.11
CA ASN A 53 -4.56 -3.96 31.19
C ASN A 53 -3.01 -3.82 31.16
N GLY A 54 -2.47 -2.95 30.29
CA GLY A 54 -1.03 -2.81 30.04
C GLY A 54 -0.59 -3.40 28.70
N PHE A 55 0.72 -3.55 28.51
CA PHE A 55 1.28 -4.04 27.24
C PHE A 55 1.14 -5.57 27.09
N LYS A 56 0.66 -6.00 25.92
CA LYS A 56 0.60 -7.41 25.46
C LYS A 56 1.54 -7.55 24.24
N ARG A 57 2.08 -8.75 23.94
CA ARG A 57 2.92 -8.91 22.74
C ARG A 57 2.06 -9.01 21.49
N MET A 58 2.58 -8.52 20.36
CA MET A 58 1.98 -8.67 19.03
C MET A 58 1.61 -10.13 18.73
N GLY A 59 2.52 -11.07 19.02
CA GLY A 59 2.29 -12.52 18.88
C GLY A 59 1.09 -13.02 19.68
N ASP A 60 0.86 -12.50 20.88
CA ASP A 60 -0.21 -12.92 21.79
C ASP A 60 -1.57 -12.26 21.46
N ILE A 61 -1.61 -11.26 20.58
CA ILE A 61 -2.86 -10.60 20.18
C ILE A 61 -3.75 -11.57 19.39
N LYS A 62 -5.04 -11.58 19.76
CA LYS A 62 -6.13 -12.34 19.15
C LYS A 62 -7.30 -11.39 18.81
N VAL A 63 -8.14 -11.82 17.88
CA VAL A 63 -9.44 -11.16 17.64
C VAL A 63 -10.26 -11.15 18.94
N GLY A 64 -10.81 -10.00 19.30
CA GLY A 64 -11.51 -9.77 20.57
C GLY A 64 -10.69 -9.09 21.68
N ASP A 65 -9.37 -8.95 21.55
CA ASP A 65 -8.58 -8.06 22.43
C ASP A 65 -9.02 -6.59 22.27
N TYR A 66 -8.65 -5.72 23.22
CA TYR A 66 -8.90 -4.27 23.14
C TYR A 66 -7.60 -3.47 23.31
N LEU A 67 -7.28 -2.62 22.33
CA LEU A 67 -6.08 -1.79 22.29
C LEU A 67 -6.41 -0.34 22.65
N ILE A 68 -5.38 0.44 23.01
CA ILE A 68 -5.48 1.87 23.29
C ILE A 68 -5.01 2.67 22.06
N THR A 69 -5.75 3.72 21.70
CA THR A 69 -5.52 4.53 20.49
C THR A 69 -5.05 5.97 20.78
N PRO A 70 -4.44 6.67 19.80
CA PRO A 70 -4.03 8.08 19.90
C PRO A 70 -5.14 9.05 20.31
N GLU A 71 -6.39 8.76 19.96
CA GLU A 71 -7.56 9.58 20.30
C GLU A 71 -8.12 9.26 21.71
N ASN A 72 -7.35 8.51 22.52
CA ASN A 72 -7.67 8.12 23.90
C ASN A 72 -8.92 7.22 24.06
N GLY A 73 -9.15 6.31 23.10
CA GLY A 73 -10.19 5.28 23.17
C GLY A 73 -9.66 3.85 23.36
N GLU A 74 -10.51 2.97 23.91
CA GLU A 74 -10.37 1.51 23.79
C GLU A 74 -11.00 1.04 22.48
N LYS A 75 -10.25 0.33 21.63
CA LYS A 75 -10.75 -0.17 20.34
C LYS A 75 -10.45 -1.65 20.14
N ARG A 76 -11.46 -2.40 19.70
CA ARG A 76 -11.46 -3.87 19.63
C ARG A 76 -10.61 -4.36 18.46
N VAL A 77 -9.77 -5.37 18.67
CA VAL A 77 -9.09 -6.12 17.61
C VAL A 77 -10.13 -6.96 16.87
N ILE A 78 -10.31 -6.68 15.59
CA ILE A 78 -11.29 -7.34 14.72
C ILE A 78 -10.66 -8.39 13.80
N ALA A 79 -9.38 -8.26 13.45
CA ALA A 79 -8.64 -9.24 12.68
C ALA A 79 -7.15 -9.29 13.08
N VAL A 80 -6.49 -10.41 12.78
CA VAL A 80 -5.09 -10.69 13.17
C VAL A 80 -4.40 -11.44 12.04
N HIS A 81 -3.39 -10.83 11.43
CA HIS A 81 -2.84 -11.28 10.15
C HIS A 81 -1.37 -11.70 10.28
N PRO A 82 -1.03 -12.99 10.04
CA PRO A 82 0.36 -13.41 9.84
C PRO A 82 0.97 -12.71 8.63
N GLN A 83 2.21 -12.25 8.74
CA GLN A 83 2.91 -11.45 7.71
C GLN A 83 4.21 -12.13 7.24
N GLY A 84 4.34 -13.44 7.40
CA GLY A 84 5.53 -14.20 7.02
C GLY A 84 6.77 -13.85 7.83
N ILE A 85 7.95 -13.96 7.21
CA ILE A 85 9.24 -13.48 7.75
C ILE A 85 9.63 -12.21 6.98
N GLN A 86 9.92 -11.12 7.68
CA GLN A 86 10.26 -9.83 7.05
C GLN A 86 11.52 -9.21 7.67
N ASP A 87 12.12 -8.26 6.94
CA ASP A 87 13.36 -7.56 7.31
C ASP A 87 13.10 -6.52 8.40
N ILE A 88 13.74 -6.66 9.56
CA ILE A 88 13.45 -5.85 10.75
C ILE A 88 14.53 -4.81 11.02
N TYR A 89 14.06 -3.61 11.37
CA TYR A 89 14.86 -2.47 11.75
C TYR A 89 14.51 -2.03 13.16
N GLU A 90 15.52 -1.80 14.00
CA GLU A 90 15.37 -1.12 15.28
C GLU A 90 15.59 0.39 15.10
N ILE A 91 14.58 1.17 15.50
CA ILE A 91 14.62 2.64 15.53
C ILE A 91 14.89 3.05 16.98
N GLU A 92 16.02 3.71 17.22
CA GLU A 92 16.40 4.27 18.53
C GLU A 92 16.22 5.79 18.53
N PHE A 93 15.64 6.33 19.61
CA PHE A 93 15.38 7.76 19.77
C PHE A 93 16.36 8.46 20.75
N GLU A 94 16.42 9.78 20.70
CA GLU A 94 17.31 10.63 21.52
C GLU A 94 17.16 10.41 23.05
N ASP A 95 15.96 10.03 23.51
CA ASP A 95 15.64 9.76 24.91
C ASP A 95 15.82 8.28 25.30
N GLY A 96 16.41 7.46 24.42
CA GLY A 96 16.61 6.02 24.64
C GLY A 96 15.31 5.23 24.62
N ALA A 97 14.32 5.69 23.85
CA ALA A 97 13.20 4.87 23.41
C ALA A 97 13.63 4.00 22.20
N LYS A 98 13.00 2.84 22.03
CA LYS A 98 13.36 1.84 21.02
C LYS A 98 12.13 1.07 20.57
N THR A 99 12.01 0.87 19.27
CA THR A 99 10.87 0.20 18.63
C THR A 99 11.35 -0.56 17.38
N LYS A 100 10.62 -1.60 16.97
CA LYS A 100 10.98 -2.48 15.84
C LYS A 100 9.93 -2.38 14.73
N ALA A 101 10.38 -2.29 13.49
CA ALA A 101 9.49 -2.23 12.33
C ALA A 101 10.13 -2.78 11.05
N THR A 102 9.30 -2.95 10.01
CA THR A 102 9.74 -3.37 8.67
C THR A 102 10.17 -2.17 7.83
N LYS A 103 10.73 -2.39 6.62
CA LYS A 103 11.21 -1.31 5.73
C LYS A 103 10.09 -0.33 5.33
N GLU A 104 8.89 -0.85 5.14
CA GLU A 104 7.70 -0.20 4.58
C GLU A 104 6.86 0.51 5.65
N HIS A 105 7.09 0.20 6.93
CA HIS A 105 6.33 0.74 8.06
C HIS A 105 6.34 2.27 8.08
N LEU A 106 5.16 2.88 8.25
CA LEU A 106 4.95 4.32 8.05
C LEU A 106 5.04 5.13 9.35
N TRP A 107 5.94 6.11 9.35
CA TRP A 107 6.24 6.97 10.48
C TRP A 107 5.68 8.37 10.24
N SER A 108 4.67 8.77 11.04
CA SER A 108 4.36 10.20 11.18
C SER A 108 5.53 10.88 11.89
N CYS A 109 6.12 11.91 11.28
CA CYS A 109 7.36 12.51 11.73
C CYS A 109 7.42 14.02 11.46
N TRP A 110 8.11 14.75 12.33
CA TRP A 110 8.45 16.16 12.13
C TRP A 110 9.82 16.27 11.49
N ALA A 111 9.88 16.86 10.30
CA ALA A 111 11.12 17.20 9.60
C ALA A 111 11.48 18.66 9.91
N THR A 112 12.64 18.90 10.51
CA THR A 112 13.10 20.23 10.93
C THR A 112 14.26 20.73 10.06
N ARG A 113 14.08 21.86 9.36
CA ARG A 113 15.10 22.49 8.50
C ARG A 113 15.04 24.02 8.65
N ARG A 114 16.18 24.66 8.95
CA ARG A 114 16.30 26.12 9.17
C ARG A 114 15.19 26.67 10.09
N GLY A 115 15.04 26.07 11.29
CA GLY A 115 14.02 26.44 12.29
C GLY A 115 12.58 25.98 11.98
N LYS A 116 12.15 26.02 10.72
CA LYS A 116 10.81 25.57 10.30
C LYS A 116 10.69 24.04 10.43
N SER A 117 9.57 23.57 10.98
CA SER A 117 9.34 22.15 11.32
C SER A 117 7.99 21.66 10.79
N ARG A 118 7.99 20.90 9.69
CA ARG A 118 6.79 20.38 8.99
C ARG A 118 6.49 18.93 9.38
N LYS A 119 5.20 18.57 9.49
CA LYS A 119 4.74 17.17 9.62
C LYS A 119 4.92 16.48 8.27
N ARG A 120 5.39 15.24 8.27
CA ARG A 120 5.59 14.36 7.11
C ARG A 120 5.26 12.93 7.51
N ILE A 121 4.95 12.11 6.52
CA ILE A 121 4.94 10.65 6.65
C ILE A 121 6.19 10.16 5.91
N LYS A 122 6.86 9.14 6.45
CA LYS A 122 8.06 8.51 5.87
C LYS A 122 8.06 7.01 6.17
N GLN A 123 8.44 6.17 5.22
CA GLN A 123 8.73 4.75 5.48
C GLN A 123 10.06 4.59 6.24
N THR A 124 10.24 3.48 6.97
CA THR A 124 11.53 3.17 7.64
C THR A 124 12.71 3.22 6.67
N GLN A 125 12.54 2.72 5.43
CA GLN A 125 13.58 2.77 4.40
C GLN A 125 13.91 4.19 3.92
N GLU A 126 12.95 5.12 3.93
CA GLU A 126 13.22 6.52 3.60
C GLU A 126 13.97 7.22 4.74
N LEU A 127 13.56 6.98 5.99
CA LEU A 127 14.27 7.50 7.17
C LEU A 127 15.72 6.99 7.24
N LEU A 128 15.96 5.76 6.79
CA LEU A 128 17.29 5.17 6.66
C LEU A 128 18.10 5.86 5.54
N LYS A 129 17.54 5.98 4.33
CA LYS A 129 18.17 6.68 3.18
C LYS A 129 18.45 8.16 3.46
N GLU A 130 17.64 8.80 4.30
CA GLU A 130 17.77 10.21 4.64
C GLU A 130 18.55 10.49 5.95
N PHE A 131 19.06 9.46 6.63
CA PHE A 131 19.93 9.62 7.80
C PHE A 131 21.24 10.32 7.39
N PRO A 132 21.79 11.29 8.16
CA PRO A 132 21.45 11.68 9.54
C PRO A 132 20.51 12.89 9.67
N LYS A 133 19.57 13.13 8.74
CA LYS A 133 18.57 14.21 8.92
C LYS A 133 17.71 13.96 10.17
N LYS A 134 17.46 15.02 10.95
CA LYS A 134 16.72 14.93 12.22
C LYS A 134 15.21 14.92 12.00
N TYR A 135 14.65 13.71 11.94
CA TYR A 135 13.22 13.44 12.01
C TYR A 135 12.77 13.22 13.46
N SER A 136 11.56 13.65 13.84
CA SER A 136 11.02 13.44 15.21
C SER A 136 9.60 12.89 15.22
N ILE A 137 9.38 11.72 15.83
CA ILE A 137 8.07 11.06 15.91
C ILE A 137 7.20 11.72 16.99
N PRO A 138 5.94 12.10 16.72
CA PRO A 138 5.05 12.70 17.71
C PRO A 138 5.00 11.94 19.05
N LEU A 139 4.69 12.67 20.13
CA LEU A 139 4.35 12.08 21.42
C LEU A 139 2.85 12.31 21.67
N PRO A 140 2.11 11.32 22.19
CA PRO A 140 0.71 11.53 22.59
C PRO A 140 0.65 12.49 23.79
N GLU A 141 -0.30 13.42 23.80
CA GLU A 141 -0.40 14.44 24.86
C GLU A 141 -0.85 13.85 26.20
N LYS A 142 -1.74 12.85 26.14
CA LYS A 142 -2.14 11.97 27.24
C LYS A 142 -2.31 10.57 26.68
N ILE A 143 -2.24 9.56 27.56
CA ILE A 143 -2.50 8.16 27.23
C ILE A 143 -3.45 7.63 28.31
N LEU A 144 -4.74 7.57 28.00
CA LEU A 144 -5.76 7.03 28.90
C LEU A 144 -5.83 5.50 28.79
N PHE A 145 -5.48 4.83 29.88
CA PHE A 145 -5.62 3.38 30.09
C PHE A 145 -5.56 3.09 31.58
N GLY A 146 -6.03 1.92 32.00
CA GLY A 146 -6.02 1.46 33.39
C GLY A 146 -7.24 1.90 34.22
N LYS A 147 -7.58 1.10 35.23
CA LYS A 147 -8.58 1.47 36.27
C LYS A 147 -7.88 2.18 37.42
N LYS A 148 -8.55 3.16 38.04
CA LYS A 148 -8.02 3.90 39.20
C LYS A 148 -7.76 2.99 40.41
N TYR A 149 -6.51 2.94 40.88
CA TYR A 149 -6.18 2.25 42.14
C TYR A 149 -6.38 3.19 43.34
N SER A 150 -7.41 2.93 44.14
CA SER A 150 -7.90 3.83 45.21
C SER A 150 -7.50 3.42 46.64
N ASN A 151 -6.91 2.24 46.85
CA ASN A 151 -6.65 1.69 48.21
C ASN A 151 -5.61 2.48 49.04
N ILE A 152 -4.86 3.38 48.40
CA ILE A 152 -3.88 4.28 49.00
C ILE A 152 -3.69 5.48 48.07
N SER A 153 -3.31 6.66 48.60
CA SER A 153 -2.92 7.78 47.75
C SER A 153 -1.75 7.40 46.82
N PRO A 154 -1.85 7.71 45.51
CA PRO A 154 -0.74 7.55 44.57
C PRO A 154 0.44 8.47 44.93
N TYR A 155 0.18 9.71 45.34
CA TYR A 155 1.22 10.68 45.71
C TYR A 155 1.94 10.26 46.99
N LEU A 156 1.22 9.71 47.97
CA LEU A 156 1.81 9.09 49.16
C LEU A 156 2.73 7.92 48.79
N ILE A 157 2.33 7.03 47.88
CA ILE A 157 3.22 5.98 47.36
C ILE A 157 4.45 6.60 46.69
N GLY A 158 4.29 7.67 45.93
CA GLY A 158 5.42 8.39 45.32
C GLY A 158 6.41 8.93 46.36
N VAL A 159 5.92 9.57 47.43
CA VAL A 159 6.76 10.05 48.54
C VAL A 159 7.42 8.89 49.29
N LEU A 160 6.69 7.80 49.56
CA LEU A 160 7.24 6.62 50.23
C LEU A 160 8.30 5.89 49.39
N LEU A 161 8.19 5.93 48.07
CA LEU A 161 9.20 5.40 47.16
C LEU A 161 10.45 6.30 47.05
N GLY A 162 10.33 7.61 47.27
CA GLY A 162 11.46 8.51 47.55
C GLY A 162 11.89 8.46 49.01
N ASP A 163 11.61 9.54 49.76
CA ASP A 163 11.98 9.84 51.16
C ASP A 163 11.41 8.85 52.23
N GLY A 164 10.70 7.79 51.83
CA GLY A 164 10.13 6.78 52.73
C GLY A 164 11.11 5.69 53.18
N GLY A 165 11.17 5.45 54.48
CA GLY A 165 11.77 4.27 55.12
C GLY A 165 10.73 3.18 55.34
N LEU A 166 10.92 2.02 54.69
CA LEU A 166 9.99 0.88 54.69
C LEU A 166 10.59 -0.42 55.23
N THR A 167 11.82 -0.38 55.77
CA THR A 167 12.62 -1.57 56.15
C THR A 167 12.31 -2.14 57.54
N LYS A 168 11.40 -1.53 58.30
CA LYS A 168 10.94 -1.97 59.62
C LYS A 168 9.41 -2.04 59.62
N ASN A 169 8.79 -2.63 60.65
CA ASN A 169 7.32 -2.63 60.85
C ASN A 169 6.76 -1.24 61.26
N ASN A 170 7.29 -0.15 60.71
CA ASN A 170 6.73 1.19 60.80
C ASN A 170 7.00 1.98 59.51
N ILE A 171 6.14 2.97 59.24
CA ILE A 171 6.22 3.82 58.06
C ILE A 171 6.83 5.15 58.50
N VAL A 172 8.02 5.47 57.99
CA VAL A 172 8.74 6.72 58.27
C VAL A 172 8.91 7.50 56.96
N ILE A 173 8.67 8.81 56.99
CA ILE A 173 9.03 9.75 55.92
C ILE A 173 10.01 10.76 56.51
N THR A 174 11.18 10.92 55.90
CA THR A 174 12.21 11.85 56.38
C THR A 174 12.26 13.08 55.47
N THR A 175 11.62 14.17 55.89
CA THR A 175 11.61 15.41 55.09
C THR A 175 11.47 16.67 55.94
N ALA A 176 12.22 17.71 55.57
CA ALA A 176 12.10 19.04 56.14
C ALA A 176 11.02 19.90 55.45
N ASP A 177 10.44 19.41 54.35
CA ASP A 177 9.52 20.19 53.53
C ASP A 177 8.07 20.10 54.06
N LYS A 178 7.60 21.21 54.64
CA LYS A 178 6.24 21.33 55.19
C LYS A 178 5.14 21.15 54.13
N GLU A 179 5.43 21.50 52.86
CA GLU A 179 4.45 21.40 51.77
C GLU A 179 4.20 19.92 51.41
N ILE A 180 5.21 19.05 51.49
CA ILE A 180 5.04 17.58 51.36
C ILE A 180 4.16 17.04 52.51
N ILE A 181 4.44 17.44 53.75
CA ILE A 181 3.69 16.94 54.93
C ILE A 181 2.23 17.37 54.89
N ASN A 182 1.92 18.58 54.41
CA ASN A 182 0.55 19.05 54.25
C ASN A 182 -0.17 18.26 53.14
N ASN A 183 0.41 18.17 51.94
CA ASN A 183 -0.14 17.38 50.81
C ASN A 183 -0.52 15.94 51.23
N ILE A 184 0.23 15.32 52.14
CA ILE A 184 -0.04 13.97 52.65
C ILE A 184 -1.17 13.93 53.68
N LYS A 185 -1.30 14.95 54.56
CA LYS A 185 -2.44 15.03 55.49
C LYS A 185 -3.77 15.10 54.74
N ASP A 186 -3.81 15.96 53.73
CA ASP A 186 -5.00 16.23 52.93
C ASP A 186 -5.49 14.96 52.20
N GLU A 187 -4.57 14.06 51.83
CA GLU A 187 -4.88 12.78 51.17
C GLU A 187 -5.08 11.58 52.13
N LEU A 188 -4.57 11.64 53.36
CA LEU A 188 -4.75 10.58 54.36
C LEU A 188 -6.12 10.65 55.05
N GLY A 189 -6.68 11.86 55.19
CA GLY A 189 -7.91 12.10 55.93
C GLY A 189 -7.84 11.72 57.42
N LEU A 190 -8.99 11.74 58.10
CA LEU A 190 -9.08 11.57 59.56
C LEU A 190 -8.69 10.17 60.09
N ARG A 191 -8.54 9.18 59.19
CA ARG A 191 -8.21 7.78 59.53
C ARG A 191 -6.78 7.61 60.08
N TYR A 192 -5.87 8.49 59.69
CA TYR A 192 -4.45 8.42 60.03
C TYR A 192 -3.94 9.69 60.70
N ARG A 193 -2.85 9.58 61.45
CA ARG A 193 -2.10 10.69 62.07
C ARG A 193 -0.65 10.65 61.63
N ILE A 194 -0.07 11.83 61.39
CA ILE A 194 1.37 12.01 61.12
C ILE A 194 2.03 12.56 62.38
N ASN A 195 2.79 11.72 63.07
CA ASN A 195 3.48 12.09 64.30
C ASN A 195 4.94 12.45 63.98
N LYS A 196 5.37 13.66 64.36
CA LYS A 196 6.75 14.14 64.18
C LYS A 196 7.73 13.41 65.10
N LYS A 197 8.95 13.19 64.62
CA LYS A 197 10.10 12.67 65.39
C LYS A 197 11.30 13.62 65.29
N LYS A 198 12.43 13.22 65.88
CA LYS A 198 13.74 13.86 65.67
C LYS A 198 14.16 13.76 64.19
N ASP A 199 15.15 14.57 63.81
CA ASP A 199 15.89 14.43 62.55
C ASP A 199 15.01 14.46 61.28
N PHE A 200 13.99 15.32 61.29
CA PHE A 200 12.99 15.50 60.22
C PHE A 200 12.16 14.24 59.89
N GLY A 201 12.23 13.20 60.71
CA GLY A 201 11.42 12.00 60.59
C GLY A 201 9.95 12.25 60.97
N HIS A 202 9.04 11.65 60.22
CA HIS A 202 7.60 11.67 60.45
C HIS A 202 7.05 10.24 60.34
N THR A 203 6.29 9.79 61.34
CA THR A 203 5.67 8.45 61.34
C THR A 203 4.17 8.51 61.09
N ILE A 204 3.67 7.68 60.18
CA ILE A 204 2.22 7.54 59.92
C ILE A 204 1.67 6.39 60.79
N THR A 205 0.61 6.69 61.54
CA THR A 205 -0.14 5.72 62.38
C THR A 205 -1.64 5.81 62.08
N ALA A 206 -2.40 4.73 62.23
CA ALA A 206 -3.86 4.77 62.13
C ALA A 206 -4.52 4.90 63.51
N ASN A 207 -5.70 5.51 63.58
CA ASN A 207 -6.51 5.59 64.80
C ASN A 207 -7.38 4.32 64.99
N ILE A 208 -6.79 3.13 64.83
CA ILE A 208 -7.52 1.85 64.74
C ILE A 208 -6.84 0.82 65.64
N ARG A 209 -7.65 0.02 66.35
CA ARG A 209 -7.23 -1.16 67.12
C ARG A 209 -7.88 -2.41 66.53
N ASN A 210 -7.30 -3.59 66.79
CA ASN A 210 -7.95 -4.87 66.54
C ASN A 210 -8.85 -5.27 67.73
N ASP A 211 -9.53 -6.41 67.60
CA ASP A 211 -10.50 -6.93 68.58
C ASP A 211 -9.86 -7.25 69.95
N LYS A 212 -8.53 -7.41 69.98
CA LYS A 212 -7.72 -7.59 71.19
C LYS A 212 -7.15 -6.26 71.73
N GLY A 213 -7.63 -5.13 71.23
CA GLY A 213 -7.25 -3.78 71.66
C GLY A 213 -5.88 -3.28 71.19
N TYR A 214 -5.09 -4.05 70.43
CA TYR A 214 -3.78 -3.62 69.96
C TYR A 214 -3.89 -2.65 68.78
N PRO A 215 -3.06 -1.57 68.72
CA PRO A 215 -3.08 -0.63 67.61
C PRO A 215 -2.60 -1.28 66.31
N ILE A 216 -3.39 -1.14 65.24
CA ILE A 216 -3.08 -1.66 63.91
C ILE A 216 -2.97 -0.52 62.90
N ASN A 217 -2.12 -0.69 61.88
CA ASN A 217 -1.97 0.29 60.80
C ASN A 217 -2.23 -0.38 59.45
N PRO A 218 -3.45 -0.28 58.88
CA PRO A 218 -3.81 -0.89 57.60
C PRO A 218 -2.89 -0.46 56.44
N LEU A 219 -2.24 0.70 56.55
CA LEU A 219 -1.27 1.18 55.56
C LEU A 219 -0.05 0.26 55.44
N ILE A 220 0.36 -0.42 56.52
CA ILE A 220 1.46 -1.39 56.51
C ILE A 220 1.04 -2.65 55.74
N GLU A 221 -0.20 -3.12 55.90
CA GLU A 221 -0.73 -4.27 55.17
C GLU A 221 -0.90 -3.98 53.67
N THR A 222 -1.36 -2.77 53.32
CA THR A 222 -1.38 -2.32 51.92
C THR A 222 0.03 -2.24 51.32
N LEU A 223 1.03 -1.74 52.05
CA LEU A 223 2.41 -1.72 51.57
C LEU A 223 3.06 -3.12 51.51
N ARG A 224 2.63 -4.06 52.34
CA ARG A 224 3.08 -5.46 52.33
C ARG A 224 2.50 -6.22 51.14
N SER A 225 1.20 -6.09 50.87
CA SER A 225 0.55 -6.69 49.69
C SER A 225 1.03 -6.08 48.36
N LEU A 226 1.47 -4.81 48.36
CA LEU A 226 2.18 -4.17 47.24
C LEU A 226 3.66 -4.59 47.10
N GLY A 227 4.20 -5.41 48.02
CA GLY A 227 5.58 -5.88 47.99
C GLY A 227 6.65 -4.82 48.31
N LEU A 228 6.26 -3.69 48.91
CA LEU A 228 7.12 -2.54 49.17
C LEU A 228 7.74 -2.54 50.58
N MET A 229 7.10 -3.18 51.56
CA MET A 229 7.70 -3.38 52.89
C MET A 229 8.99 -4.22 52.81
N GLY A 230 9.97 -3.88 53.65
CA GLY A 230 11.28 -4.54 53.71
C GLY A 230 12.31 -4.07 52.67
N LYS A 231 11.90 -3.32 51.62
CA LYS A 231 12.79 -2.93 50.51
C LYS A 231 13.76 -1.80 50.88
N LYS A 232 15.04 -1.94 50.51
CA LYS A 232 16.06 -0.87 50.61
C LYS A 232 16.01 0.03 49.37
N SER A 233 16.78 1.12 49.33
CA SER A 233 16.73 2.10 48.23
C SER A 233 17.26 1.55 46.89
N GLU A 234 18.07 0.50 46.90
CA GLU A 234 18.42 -0.30 45.71
C GLU A 234 17.28 -1.22 45.22
N ASP A 235 16.36 -1.65 46.10
CA ASP A 235 15.35 -2.66 45.81
C ASP A 235 13.95 -2.09 45.48
N LYS A 236 13.76 -0.77 45.63
CA LYS A 236 12.46 -0.11 45.37
C LYS A 236 12.07 -0.24 43.89
N PHE A 237 10.77 -0.36 43.63
CA PHE A 237 10.15 -0.46 42.30
C PHE A 237 8.74 0.14 42.35
N ILE A 238 8.09 0.37 41.19
CA ILE A 238 6.69 0.80 41.17
C ILE A 238 5.79 -0.42 40.92
N PRO A 239 4.87 -0.78 41.84
CA PRO A 239 3.98 -1.93 41.65
C PRO A 239 3.13 -1.81 40.39
N LEU A 240 2.88 -2.94 39.72
CA LEU A 240 2.23 -2.99 38.41
C LEU A 240 0.81 -2.36 38.44
N VAL A 241 0.10 -2.44 39.57
CA VAL A 241 -1.22 -1.83 39.75
C VAL A 241 -1.22 -0.32 39.57
N PHE A 242 -0.12 0.39 39.86
CA PHE A 242 0.00 1.83 39.57
C PHE A 242 0.44 2.11 38.15
N LYS A 243 1.35 1.29 37.60
CA LYS A 243 1.82 1.40 36.21
C LYS A 243 0.71 1.16 35.19
N ASN A 244 -0.27 0.32 35.55
CA ASN A 244 -1.44 0.02 34.74
C ASN A 244 -2.72 0.66 35.31
N SER A 245 -2.59 1.74 36.09
CA SER A 245 -3.71 2.56 36.57
C SER A 245 -4.06 3.69 35.57
N ASP A 246 -5.18 4.35 35.80
CA ASP A 246 -5.57 5.61 35.19
C ASP A 246 -4.47 6.70 35.20
N TYR A 247 -4.63 7.70 34.33
CA TYR A 247 -3.68 8.78 34.13
C TYR A 247 -3.41 9.59 35.43
N GLU A 248 -4.44 9.88 36.24
CA GLU A 248 -4.28 10.68 37.45
C GLU A 248 -3.53 9.94 38.56
N THR A 249 -3.69 8.61 38.68
CA THR A 249 -2.86 7.80 39.59
C THR A 249 -1.40 7.78 39.15
N ARG A 250 -1.14 7.59 37.85
CA ARG A 250 0.23 7.60 37.29
C ARG A 250 0.89 8.98 37.48
N LEU A 251 0.14 10.05 37.27
CA LEU A 251 0.62 11.42 37.48
C LEU A 251 0.85 11.72 38.97
N GLY A 252 -0.10 11.39 39.86
CA GLY A 252 0.02 11.62 41.30
C GLY A 252 1.23 10.90 41.91
N LEU A 253 1.46 9.64 41.52
CA LEU A 253 2.64 8.88 41.96
C LEU A 253 3.94 9.51 41.44
N LEU A 254 3.98 9.89 40.16
CA LEU A 254 5.13 10.59 39.61
C LEU A 254 5.38 11.93 40.33
N GLN A 255 4.34 12.69 40.67
CA GLN A 255 4.46 13.92 41.46
C GLN A 255 5.09 13.67 42.83
N GLY A 256 4.75 12.58 43.54
CA GLY A 256 5.37 12.25 44.83
C GLY A 256 6.85 11.91 44.72
N LEU A 257 7.23 11.16 43.67
CA LEU A 257 8.64 10.86 43.34
C LEU A 257 9.42 12.11 42.92
N MET A 258 8.76 13.03 42.21
CA MET A 258 9.37 14.26 41.72
C MET A 258 9.43 15.36 42.80
N ASP A 259 8.54 15.33 43.80
CA ASP A 259 8.56 16.22 44.96
C ASP A 259 9.55 15.77 46.04
N THR A 260 9.89 14.48 46.09
CA THR A 260 11.03 13.93 46.85
C THR A 260 12.32 13.99 46.03
N ASP A 261 12.84 12.86 45.55
CA ASP A 261 14.11 12.67 44.80
C ASP A 261 14.22 13.47 43.48
N GLY A 262 13.10 14.01 42.98
CA GLY A 262 13.11 14.89 41.81
C GLY A 262 13.85 16.22 42.04
N THR A 263 14.69 16.60 41.08
CA THR A 263 15.46 17.85 41.08
C THR A 263 15.12 18.71 39.87
N VAL A 264 14.91 20.01 40.11
CA VAL A 264 14.89 21.05 39.07
C VAL A 264 16.17 21.88 39.18
N TYR A 265 17.05 21.71 38.20
CA TYR A 265 18.34 22.42 38.10
C TYR A 265 18.14 23.92 37.75
N LYS A 266 19.19 24.74 37.95
CA LYS A 266 19.16 26.20 37.66
C LYS A 266 18.69 26.53 36.22
N ASN A 267 18.96 25.65 35.25
CA ASN A 267 18.55 25.78 33.85
C ASN A 267 17.15 25.20 33.52
N GLY A 268 16.32 24.90 34.52
CA GLY A 268 14.98 24.35 34.31
C GLY A 268 14.93 22.93 33.73
N ARG A 269 16.05 22.18 33.78
CA ARG A 269 16.08 20.73 33.52
C ARG A 269 15.50 19.98 34.72
N CYS A 270 14.58 19.06 34.46
CA CYS A 270 14.05 18.14 35.46
C CYS A 270 14.83 16.82 35.42
N CYS A 271 15.03 16.21 36.59
CA CYS A 271 15.67 14.91 36.72
C CYS A 271 15.11 14.19 37.95
N PHE A 272 15.06 12.87 37.93
CA PHE A 272 14.84 12.02 39.11
C PHE A 272 16.11 11.19 39.32
N ASN A 273 16.58 11.05 40.56
CA ASN A 273 17.73 10.22 40.90
C ASN A 273 17.25 8.99 41.69
N SER A 274 17.85 7.82 41.47
CA SER A 274 17.66 6.68 42.36
C SER A 274 18.88 5.77 42.40
N LYS A 275 19.00 5.01 43.49
CA LYS A 275 19.92 3.87 43.60
C LYS A 275 19.35 2.63 42.91
N SER A 276 18.02 2.48 42.87
CA SER A 276 17.36 1.38 42.16
C SER A 276 17.30 1.64 40.64
N TYR A 277 17.84 0.70 39.87
CA TYR A 277 17.69 0.69 38.40
C TYR A 277 16.24 0.40 37.99
N GLN A 278 15.52 -0.39 38.78
CA GLN A 278 14.13 -0.76 38.49
C GLN A 278 13.20 0.43 38.70
N LEU A 279 13.35 1.18 39.80
CA LEU A 279 12.60 2.43 40.02
C LEU A 279 12.93 3.47 38.94
N ALA A 280 14.19 3.57 38.50
CA ALA A 280 14.56 4.45 37.38
C ALA A 280 13.89 4.05 36.05
N LYS A 281 13.76 2.75 35.76
CA LYS A 281 12.96 2.23 34.62
C LYS A 281 11.46 2.51 34.77
N ASP A 282 10.92 2.34 35.97
CA ASP A 282 9.50 2.57 36.22
C ASP A 282 9.12 4.06 36.17
N VAL A 283 10.01 4.96 36.61
CA VAL A 283 9.86 6.41 36.41
C VAL A 283 9.98 6.78 34.93
N GLN A 284 10.93 6.19 34.19
CA GLN A 284 11.01 6.36 32.73
C GLN A 284 9.72 5.92 32.04
N TYR A 285 9.13 4.80 32.48
CA TYR A 285 7.83 4.33 32.00
C TYR A 285 6.70 5.31 32.34
N LEU A 286 6.55 5.73 33.59
CA LEU A 286 5.49 6.67 34.00
C LEU A 286 5.56 7.98 33.21
N VAL A 287 6.75 8.59 33.10
CA VAL A 287 6.95 9.84 32.35
C VAL A 287 6.54 9.68 30.88
N ARG A 288 6.92 8.57 30.23
CA ARG A 288 6.49 8.27 28.85
C ARG A 288 4.99 8.04 28.74
N SER A 289 4.38 7.40 29.74
CA SER A 289 2.93 7.13 29.80
C SER A 289 2.05 8.38 29.98
N ILE A 290 2.64 9.54 30.29
CA ILE A 290 1.96 10.84 30.39
C ILE A 290 2.43 11.86 29.32
N GLY A 291 2.99 11.39 28.19
CA GLY A 291 3.42 12.25 27.08
C GLY A 291 4.83 12.86 27.22
N GLY A 292 5.60 12.45 28.24
CA GLY A 292 6.96 12.93 28.49
C GLY A 292 8.07 12.15 27.80
N LYS A 293 9.24 12.79 27.69
CA LYS A 293 10.52 12.14 27.38
C LYS A 293 11.25 11.80 28.67
N ALA A 294 11.84 10.60 28.71
CA ALA A 294 12.65 10.18 29.84
C ALA A 294 13.82 9.31 29.40
N ARG A 295 15.03 9.68 29.83
CA ARG A 295 16.30 9.00 29.52
C ARG A 295 17.08 8.71 30.78
N ILE A 296 17.33 7.43 31.07
CA ILE A 296 18.17 6.98 32.18
C ILE A 296 19.65 7.15 31.82
N ASN A 297 20.47 7.60 32.77
CA ASN A 297 21.91 7.70 32.65
C ASN A 297 22.54 7.09 33.91
N LYS A 298 23.44 6.11 33.78
CA LYS A 298 24.19 5.54 34.92
C LYS A 298 25.23 6.57 35.37
N ARG A 299 25.33 6.82 36.68
CA ARG A 299 26.45 7.52 37.31
C ARG A 299 27.09 6.62 38.36
N ILE A 300 28.37 6.86 38.60
CA ILE A 300 29.10 6.35 39.76
C ILE A 300 29.42 7.57 40.63
N LYS A 301 29.18 7.46 41.94
CA LYS A 301 29.58 8.46 42.95
C LYS A 301 30.51 7.79 43.95
N LYS A 302 31.57 8.48 44.34
CA LYS A 302 32.25 8.23 45.62
C LYS A 302 31.50 8.94 46.74
N PHE A 303 31.60 8.41 47.95
CA PHE A 303 31.18 9.06 49.18
C PHE A 303 32.21 8.80 50.27
N ASP A 304 32.59 9.86 50.95
CA ASP A 304 33.58 9.83 52.01
C ASP A 304 32.86 9.52 53.32
N TYR A 305 33.02 8.31 53.85
CA TYR A 305 32.49 7.91 55.15
C TYR A 305 33.63 7.86 56.17
N LYS A 306 33.31 8.01 57.47
CA LYS A 306 34.27 7.89 58.58
C LYS A 306 35.06 6.56 58.62
N ASN A 307 34.63 5.55 57.85
CA ASN A 307 35.24 4.24 57.75
C ASN A 307 35.61 3.90 56.27
N GLY A 308 36.03 4.90 55.49
CA GLY A 308 36.57 4.76 54.13
C GLY A 308 35.59 5.02 52.97
N ASP A 309 36.15 5.28 51.78
CA ASP A 309 35.43 5.50 50.51
C ASP A 309 34.38 4.42 50.24
N LYS A 310 33.16 4.82 49.89
CA LYS A 310 32.17 3.91 49.29
C LYS A 310 31.75 4.37 47.90
N VAL A 311 31.91 3.47 46.93
CA VAL A 311 31.51 3.67 45.54
C VAL A 311 30.07 3.21 45.34
N GLY A 312 29.17 4.12 44.98
CA GLY A 312 27.76 3.84 44.72
C GLY A 312 27.37 4.07 43.25
N THR A 313 26.64 3.13 42.65
CA THR A 313 25.96 3.34 41.36
C THR A 313 24.60 4.01 41.58
N PHE A 314 24.29 5.01 40.74
CA PHE A 314 23.01 5.71 40.71
C PHE A 314 22.51 5.86 39.27
N TYR A 315 21.22 6.15 39.14
CA TYR A 315 20.52 6.28 37.87
C TYR A 315 19.80 7.62 37.81
N ASP A 316 20.28 8.51 36.93
CA ASP A 316 19.68 9.81 36.63
C ASP A 316 18.66 9.64 35.49
N VAL A 317 17.37 9.68 35.82
CA VAL A 317 16.29 9.79 34.83
C VAL A 317 16.14 11.26 34.44
N ALA A 318 16.76 11.64 33.33
CA ALA A 318 16.61 12.97 32.75
C ALA A 318 15.21 13.09 32.13
N ILE A 319 14.41 14.05 32.60
CA ILE A 319 12.98 14.16 32.29
C ILE A 319 12.70 15.46 31.56
N ASN A 320 11.87 15.39 30.51
CA ASN A 320 11.33 16.55 29.83
C ASN A 320 9.84 16.33 29.48
N HIS A 321 9.01 17.32 29.75
CA HIS A 321 7.58 17.31 29.45
C HIS A 321 7.20 18.69 28.88
N ILE A 322 6.15 18.76 28.05
CA ILE A 322 5.74 20.04 27.43
C ILE A 322 5.31 21.03 28.51
N ASN A 323 4.52 20.56 29.49
CA ASN A 323 4.23 21.25 30.74
C ASN A 323 5.07 20.66 31.89
N LYS A 324 6.30 21.14 32.10
CA LYS A 324 7.15 20.67 33.21
C LYS A 324 6.56 20.93 34.60
N ARG A 325 5.70 21.94 34.77
CA ARG A 325 5.08 22.28 36.07
C ARG A 325 4.11 21.20 36.56
N LEU A 326 3.51 20.44 35.63
CA LEU A 326 2.62 19.30 35.92
C LEU A 326 3.31 18.20 36.75
N LEU A 327 4.63 18.06 36.62
CA LEU A 327 5.42 16.97 37.23
C LEU A 327 5.62 17.11 38.74
N PHE A 328 5.16 18.20 39.37
CA PHE A 328 5.42 18.53 40.78
C PHE A 328 4.13 19.04 41.42
N ARG A 329 3.93 18.83 42.73
CA ARG A 329 3.00 19.64 43.52
C ARG A 329 3.71 20.80 44.20
N LEU A 330 4.96 20.61 44.63
CA LEU A 330 5.75 21.62 45.34
C LEU A 330 5.89 22.92 44.56
N ASN A 331 5.38 24.02 45.13
CA ASN A 331 5.41 25.34 44.53
C ASN A 331 6.85 25.83 44.28
N ARG A 332 7.80 25.50 45.15
CA ARG A 332 9.23 25.80 44.94
C ARG A 332 9.84 25.09 43.72
N LYS A 333 9.35 23.88 43.36
CA LYS A 333 9.80 23.14 42.18
C LYS A 333 9.07 23.62 40.93
N LYS A 334 7.75 23.84 40.99
CA LYS A 334 6.93 24.47 39.93
C LYS A 334 7.51 25.82 39.46
N ARG A 335 7.89 26.71 40.39
CA ARG A 335 8.47 28.03 40.07
C ARG A 335 9.81 27.95 39.31
N ARG A 336 10.62 26.91 39.55
CA ARG A 336 11.89 26.66 38.83
C ARG A 336 11.71 26.01 37.44
N CYS A 337 10.52 25.53 37.10
CA CYS A 337 10.26 24.90 35.81
C CYS A 337 10.16 25.96 34.70
N GLY A 338 11.25 26.16 33.97
CA GLY A 338 11.25 26.90 32.70
C GLY A 338 10.46 26.18 31.59
N GLN A 339 10.07 26.91 30.55
CA GLN A 339 9.30 26.36 29.41
C GLN A 339 9.99 25.14 28.75
N SER A 340 9.23 24.39 27.96
CA SER A 340 9.75 23.35 27.06
C SER A 340 9.03 23.44 25.73
N ARG A 341 9.76 23.19 24.64
CA ARG A 341 9.20 23.13 23.28
C ARG A 341 9.86 21.97 22.54
N PHE A 342 9.12 20.89 22.35
CA PHE A 342 9.50 19.76 21.50
C PHE A 342 8.24 19.24 20.78
N LYS A 343 8.40 18.72 19.56
CA LYS A 343 7.28 18.19 18.76
C LYS A 343 7.11 16.67 18.80
N GLY A 344 8.07 15.96 19.38
CA GLY A 344 8.17 14.51 19.32
C GLY A 344 9.55 13.97 19.74
N ARG A 345 9.76 12.65 19.76
CA ARG A 345 11.06 12.00 19.99
C ARG A 345 11.92 12.07 18.72
N THR A 346 13.09 12.72 18.76
CA THR A 346 14.02 12.73 17.61
C THR A 346 14.62 11.34 17.38
N ILE A 347 14.64 10.86 16.14
CA ILE A 347 15.37 9.64 15.75
C ILE A 347 16.87 9.88 15.95
N LYS A 348 17.53 8.94 16.61
CA LYS A 348 18.97 8.93 16.90
C LYS A 348 19.72 7.91 16.04
N LYS A 349 19.13 6.74 15.78
CA LYS A 349 19.71 5.67 14.95
C LYS A 349 18.60 4.81 14.35
N ILE A 350 18.84 4.26 13.15
CA ILE A 350 18.08 3.14 12.59
C ILE A 350 19.10 2.04 12.29
N THR A 351 18.82 0.79 12.68
CA THR A 351 19.72 -0.36 12.49
C THR A 351 18.94 -1.54 11.96
N PHE A 352 19.38 -2.18 10.87
CA PHE A 352 18.87 -3.51 10.52
C PHE A 352 19.32 -4.53 11.58
N ILE A 353 18.40 -5.38 12.06
CA ILE A 353 18.66 -6.34 13.16
C ILE A 353 18.41 -7.80 12.77
N GLY A 354 18.13 -8.09 11.50
CA GLY A 354 17.85 -9.44 11.00
C GLY A 354 16.43 -9.58 10.45
N ARG A 355 15.99 -10.82 10.25
CA ARG A 355 14.64 -11.16 9.77
C ARG A 355 13.86 -11.85 10.87
N GLU A 356 12.63 -11.44 11.13
CA GLU A 356 11.77 -12.05 12.16
C GLU A 356 10.40 -12.40 11.59
N LYS A 357 9.68 -13.35 12.23
CA LYS A 357 8.27 -13.58 11.91
C LYS A 357 7.44 -12.35 12.31
N CYS A 358 6.56 -11.93 11.42
CA CYS A 358 5.74 -10.73 11.57
C CYS A 358 4.24 -11.05 11.67
N LYS A 359 3.50 -10.09 12.22
CA LYS A 359 2.04 -10.03 12.29
C LYS A 359 1.60 -8.57 12.21
N CYS A 360 0.41 -8.29 11.67
CA CYS A 360 -0.32 -7.05 11.93
C CYS A 360 -1.71 -7.37 12.50
N ILE A 361 -2.37 -6.34 13.03
CA ILE A 361 -3.62 -6.45 13.77
C ILE A 361 -4.53 -5.28 13.43
N THR A 362 -5.77 -5.61 13.06
CA THR A 362 -6.79 -4.65 12.66
C THR A 362 -7.62 -4.30 13.88
N ILE A 363 -7.87 -3.02 14.15
CA ILE A 363 -8.80 -2.57 15.18
C ILE A 363 -9.99 -1.83 14.61
N ASP A 364 -11.13 -1.96 15.29
CA ASP A 364 -12.34 -1.14 15.14
C ASP A 364 -12.06 0.30 15.58
N ASP A 365 -11.30 1.04 14.78
CA ASP A 365 -10.98 2.45 14.97
C ASP A 365 -11.14 3.20 13.66
N LYS A 366 -11.70 4.42 13.71
CA LYS A 366 -11.97 5.22 12.50
C LYS A 366 -10.70 5.57 11.73
N ASN A 367 -9.56 5.57 12.42
CA ASN A 367 -8.25 5.85 11.85
C ASN A 367 -7.35 4.59 11.88
N GLY A 368 -7.84 3.43 12.32
CA GLY A 368 -7.06 2.19 12.41
C GLY A 368 -5.77 2.30 13.24
N LEU A 369 -5.73 3.16 14.27
CA LEU A 369 -4.50 3.56 14.98
C LEU A 369 -4.36 2.95 16.36
N TYR A 370 -3.35 2.09 16.56
CA TYR A 370 -3.04 1.55 17.88
C TYR A 370 -1.65 1.94 18.37
N PHE A 371 -1.53 1.99 19.68
CA PHE A 371 -0.27 2.21 20.36
C PHE A 371 0.61 0.94 20.37
N THR A 372 1.33 0.77 19.26
CA THR A 372 2.55 -0.05 19.13
C THR A 372 3.66 0.48 20.07
N ASP A 373 4.78 -0.25 20.20
CA ASP A 373 6.03 0.26 20.78
C ASP A 373 6.33 1.71 20.31
N ASP A 374 6.09 2.65 21.23
CA ASP A 374 6.27 4.11 21.09
C ASP A 374 5.31 4.93 20.15
N PHE A 375 4.05 4.48 19.90
CA PHE A 375 2.83 5.29 19.61
C PHE A 375 2.68 6.06 18.21
N ILE A 376 2.12 5.51 17.09
CA ILE A 376 2.23 6.07 15.69
C ILE A 376 0.94 6.03 14.76
N ILE A 377 0.86 6.82 13.64
CA ILE A 377 -0.37 7.35 12.94
C ILE A 377 -0.33 7.48 11.36
N THR A 378 -1.32 7.00 10.53
CA THR A 378 -1.58 7.33 9.07
C THR A 378 -2.95 6.86 8.41
N HIS A 379 -3.55 7.50 7.35
CA HIS A 379 -4.61 6.97 6.38
C HIS A 379 -4.88 7.86 5.09
N ASN A 380 -5.74 7.46 4.11
CA ASN A 380 -5.95 8.09 2.76
C ASN A 380 -7.40 8.01 2.13
N SER A 381 -7.59 7.36 0.97
CA SER A 381 -8.68 7.50 -0.05
C SER A 381 -8.95 8.96 -0.48
N TRP A 382 -10.16 9.49 -0.25
CA TRP A 382 -10.47 10.92 0.00
C TRP A 382 -10.33 11.97 -1.13
N LEU A 383 -9.30 11.84 -1.97
CA LEU A 383 -8.67 12.91 -2.73
C LEU A 383 -9.63 13.71 -3.63
N GLY A 384 -10.36 13.05 -4.52
CA GLY A 384 -11.21 13.74 -5.51
C GLY A 384 -12.37 14.51 -4.88
N CYS A 385 -12.98 13.94 -3.84
CA CYS A 385 -14.03 14.60 -3.07
C CYS A 385 -13.50 15.80 -2.27
N GLU A 386 -12.30 15.69 -1.69
CA GLU A 386 -11.63 16.79 -1.01
C GLU A 386 -11.24 17.92 -1.97
N TRP A 387 -10.60 17.57 -3.10
CA TRP A 387 -10.18 18.52 -4.13
C TRP A 387 -11.33 19.34 -4.69
N LEU A 388 -12.38 18.70 -5.22
CA LEU A 388 -13.50 19.42 -5.83
C LEU A 388 -14.30 20.25 -4.81
N THR A 389 -14.46 19.76 -3.58
CA THR A 389 -15.08 20.57 -2.50
C THR A 389 -14.30 21.87 -2.30
N VAL A 390 -12.98 21.80 -2.21
CA VAL A 390 -12.11 22.96 -1.98
C VAL A 390 -12.13 23.92 -3.18
N MET A 391 -12.10 23.41 -4.42
CA MET A 391 -12.20 24.26 -5.61
C MET A 391 -13.50 25.07 -5.62
N CYS A 392 -14.63 24.48 -5.23
CA CYS A 392 -15.91 25.18 -5.13
C CYS A 392 -15.99 26.22 -3.99
N TYR A 393 -15.16 26.13 -2.94
CA TYR A 393 -15.04 27.22 -1.95
C TYR A 393 -14.01 28.28 -2.35
N MET A 394 -12.96 27.91 -3.08
CA MET A 394 -11.93 28.84 -3.55
C MET A 394 -12.37 29.69 -4.75
N PHE A 395 -13.24 29.15 -5.60
CA PHE A 395 -13.61 29.78 -6.88
C PHE A 395 -15.15 29.81 -7.03
N PRO A 396 -15.83 30.84 -6.48
CA PRO A 396 -17.27 31.01 -6.63
C PRO A 396 -17.76 31.01 -8.08
N GLY A 397 -18.92 30.41 -8.34
CA GLY A 397 -19.47 30.19 -9.68
C GLY A 397 -18.76 29.12 -10.50
N SER A 398 -17.66 28.51 -10.01
CA SER A 398 -16.94 27.48 -10.77
C SER A 398 -17.77 26.21 -10.98
N LYS A 399 -17.60 25.56 -12.13
CA LYS A 399 -18.43 24.45 -12.58
C LYS A 399 -17.57 23.25 -12.95
N TRP A 400 -17.77 22.15 -12.24
CA TRP A 400 -16.94 20.94 -12.33
C TRP A 400 -17.79 19.73 -12.73
N PHE A 401 -17.14 18.63 -13.11
CA PHE A 401 -17.81 17.34 -13.25
C PHE A 401 -17.11 16.23 -12.45
N VAL A 402 -17.87 15.20 -12.09
CA VAL A 402 -17.34 13.85 -11.84
C VAL A 402 -18.01 12.88 -12.81
N GLY A 403 -17.22 12.21 -13.65
CA GLY A 403 -17.69 11.19 -14.58
C GLY A 403 -17.30 9.78 -14.12
N ARG A 404 -18.19 8.81 -14.36
CA ARG A 404 -17.94 7.38 -14.16
C ARG A 404 -18.83 6.58 -15.11
N ASN A 405 -18.44 5.34 -15.41
CA ASN A 405 -19.12 4.50 -16.42
C ASN A 405 -20.64 4.34 -16.18
N GLU A 406 -21.12 4.44 -14.93
CA GLU A 406 -22.54 4.52 -14.62
C GLU A 406 -22.82 5.58 -13.52
N LEU A 407 -23.84 6.40 -13.72
CA LEU A 407 -24.37 7.30 -12.70
C LEU A 407 -24.86 6.55 -11.44
N SER A 408 -25.42 5.35 -11.63
CA SER A 408 -25.94 4.52 -10.52
C SER A 408 -24.85 4.16 -9.51
N ARG A 409 -23.63 3.84 -10.00
CA ARG A 409 -22.46 3.50 -9.19
C ARG A 409 -21.80 4.77 -8.64
N LEU A 410 -21.72 5.83 -9.44
CA LEU A 410 -21.21 7.15 -9.04
C LEU A 410 -21.94 7.72 -7.81
N MET A 411 -23.27 7.64 -7.78
CA MET A 411 -24.07 8.10 -6.63
C MET A 411 -23.92 7.20 -5.40
N LYS A 412 -23.71 5.90 -5.57
CA LYS A 412 -23.48 4.94 -4.46
C LYS A 412 -22.08 5.05 -3.84
N SER A 413 -21.06 5.48 -4.59
CA SER A 413 -19.68 5.59 -4.09
C SER A 413 -19.22 7.02 -3.81
N VAL A 414 -19.25 7.92 -4.81
CA VAL A 414 -18.62 9.24 -4.75
C VAL A 414 -19.47 10.24 -3.95
N TYR A 415 -20.77 10.35 -4.22
CA TYR A 415 -21.66 11.23 -3.46
C TYR A 415 -21.73 10.84 -1.96
N VAL A 416 -21.69 9.53 -1.66
CA VAL A 416 -21.56 9.02 -0.29
C VAL A 416 -20.22 9.39 0.34
N THR A 417 -19.16 9.58 -0.47
CA THR A 417 -17.83 9.95 0.01
C THR A 417 -17.67 11.47 0.19
N PHE A 418 -18.26 12.32 -0.66
CA PHE A 418 -18.39 13.76 -0.39
C PHE A 418 -18.97 14.03 1.00
N LYS A 419 -20.09 13.38 1.35
CA LYS A 419 -20.70 13.51 2.70
C LYS A 419 -19.81 13.03 3.85
N LYS A 420 -18.84 12.14 3.61
CA LYS A 420 -17.82 11.75 4.62
C LYS A 420 -16.73 12.82 4.74
N VAL A 421 -16.29 13.38 3.62
CA VAL A 421 -15.28 14.45 3.56
C VAL A 421 -15.78 15.70 4.29
N TRP A 422 -16.98 16.18 3.95
CA TRP A 422 -17.57 17.36 4.59
C TRP A 422 -17.68 17.18 6.11
N LYS A 423 -18.21 16.04 6.55
CA LYS A 423 -18.37 15.70 7.97
C LYS A 423 -17.06 15.62 8.77
N HIS A 424 -15.95 15.26 8.13
CA HIS A 424 -14.63 15.20 8.79
C HIS A 424 -13.97 16.59 8.85
N HIS A 425 -14.09 17.37 7.78
CA HIS A 425 -13.58 18.75 7.73
C HIS A 425 -14.47 19.77 8.46
N ASN A 426 -15.60 19.34 9.03
CA ASN A 426 -16.62 20.17 9.66
C ASN A 426 -17.22 21.23 8.71
N ILE A 427 -17.25 20.90 7.42
CA ILE A 427 -17.96 21.67 6.40
C ILE A 427 -19.46 21.42 6.59
N PRO A 428 -20.30 22.46 6.70
CA PRO A 428 -21.74 22.28 6.86
C PRO A 428 -22.32 21.50 5.69
N ILE A 429 -23.10 20.46 5.97
CA ILE A 429 -23.81 19.73 4.91
C ILE A 429 -24.88 20.62 4.25
N ASP A 430 -25.42 21.56 5.01
CA ASP A 430 -26.44 22.51 4.57
C ASP A 430 -25.90 23.60 3.64
N ASP A 431 -24.59 23.72 3.42
CA ASP A 431 -24.02 24.53 2.34
C ASP A 431 -24.33 23.92 0.97
N TRP A 432 -24.59 22.61 0.90
CA TRP A 432 -24.65 21.82 -0.34
C TRP A 432 -26.05 21.26 -0.61
N ILE A 433 -26.62 21.58 -1.77
CA ILE A 433 -27.84 20.96 -2.28
C ILE A 433 -27.48 19.91 -3.35
N TYR A 434 -28.22 18.79 -3.35
CA TYR A 434 -28.21 17.82 -4.44
C TYR A 434 -29.48 17.96 -5.29
N ASN A 435 -29.32 18.31 -6.57
CA ASN A 435 -30.41 18.31 -7.52
C ASN A 435 -30.54 16.92 -8.17
N GLY A 436 -31.56 16.17 -7.77
CA GLY A 436 -31.82 14.81 -8.26
C GLY A 436 -32.41 14.71 -9.67
N GLN A 437 -32.93 15.81 -10.23
CA GLN A 437 -33.48 15.83 -11.60
C GLN A 437 -32.34 15.94 -12.63
N TYR A 438 -31.37 16.81 -12.36
CA TYR A 438 -30.25 17.10 -13.25
C TYR A 438 -28.90 16.53 -12.77
N ASN A 439 -28.91 15.78 -11.67
CA ASN A 439 -27.79 15.03 -11.10
C ASN A 439 -26.54 15.89 -10.83
N TYR A 440 -26.70 16.96 -10.05
CA TYR A 440 -25.58 17.82 -9.67
C TYR A 440 -25.58 18.18 -8.17
N LEU A 441 -24.40 18.51 -7.65
CA LEU A 441 -24.24 19.22 -6.38
C LEU A 441 -24.07 20.71 -6.64
N GLU A 442 -24.66 21.54 -5.79
CA GLU A 442 -24.54 23.00 -5.83
C GLU A 442 -24.23 23.51 -4.42
N ASN A 443 -23.20 24.36 -4.33
CA ASN A 443 -22.83 25.06 -3.11
C ASN A 443 -23.59 26.39 -3.05
N LYS A 444 -24.56 26.51 -2.13
CA LYS A 444 -25.39 27.72 -1.97
C LYS A 444 -24.59 28.95 -1.53
N ILE A 445 -23.43 28.77 -0.91
CA ILE A 445 -22.61 29.88 -0.40
C ILE A 445 -21.80 30.52 -1.53
N THR A 446 -21.40 29.74 -2.54
CA THR A 446 -20.51 30.19 -3.62
C THR A 446 -21.10 30.09 -5.03
N GLY A 447 -22.31 29.54 -5.19
CA GLY A 447 -22.92 29.28 -6.51
C GLY A 447 -22.18 28.22 -7.36
N SER A 448 -21.15 27.58 -6.81
CA SER A 448 -20.33 26.60 -7.55
C SER A 448 -21.06 25.26 -7.67
N ARG A 449 -20.85 24.56 -8.79
CA ARG A 449 -21.60 23.36 -9.17
C ARG A 449 -20.69 22.20 -9.57
N ILE A 450 -21.11 20.97 -9.25
CA ILE A 450 -20.43 19.72 -9.62
C ILE A 450 -21.47 18.78 -10.26
N ASP A 451 -21.37 18.56 -11.57
CA ASP A 451 -22.24 17.62 -12.32
C ASP A 451 -21.78 16.16 -12.16
N PHE A 452 -22.71 15.23 -11.96
CA PHE A 452 -22.42 13.79 -12.00
C PHE A 452 -22.76 13.22 -13.39
N LEU A 453 -21.74 12.80 -14.13
CA LEU A 453 -21.87 12.39 -15.53
C LEU A 453 -21.86 10.88 -15.72
N ASP A 454 -22.90 10.38 -16.40
CA ASP A 454 -22.98 9.02 -16.91
C ASP A 454 -22.18 8.90 -18.22
N VAL A 455 -20.97 8.35 -18.15
CA VAL A 455 -20.06 8.25 -19.30
C VAL A 455 -20.08 6.88 -19.99
N VAL A 456 -21.15 6.09 -19.82
CA VAL A 456 -21.34 4.82 -20.53
C VAL A 456 -21.28 5.01 -22.05
N LYS A 457 -20.72 4.06 -22.79
CA LYS A 457 -20.82 4.07 -24.26
C LYS A 457 -22.23 3.65 -24.67
N LYS A 458 -22.92 4.47 -25.47
CA LYS A 458 -24.30 4.20 -25.91
C LYS A 458 -24.29 3.89 -27.41
N PRO A 459 -24.93 2.80 -27.89
CA PRO A 459 -24.95 2.49 -29.32
C PRO A 459 -25.53 3.59 -30.21
N ALA A 460 -26.51 4.34 -29.69
CA ALA A 460 -27.13 5.50 -30.35
C ALA A 460 -26.38 6.83 -30.15
N ASP A 461 -25.33 6.85 -29.33
CA ASP A 461 -24.45 8.02 -29.11
C ASP A 461 -22.98 7.51 -28.94
N PRO A 462 -22.36 7.04 -30.04
CA PRO A 462 -21.02 6.45 -30.01
C PRO A 462 -19.90 7.50 -29.94
N LEU A 463 -20.23 8.77 -30.22
CA LEU A 463 -19.29 9.91 -30.23
C LEU A 463 -19.45 10.83 -29.01
N TYR A 464 -20.33 10.50 -28.05
CA TYR A 464 -20.59 11.28 -26.84
C TYR A 464 -21.09 12.72 -27.11
N GLU A 465 -21.90 12.88 -28.16
CA GLU A 465 -22.50 14.15 -28.59
C GLU A 465 -23.42 14.76 -27.52
N ARG A 466 -23.94 13.94 -26.60
CA ARG A 466 -24.67 14.39 -25.40
C ARG A 466 -23.85 15.28 -24.46
N PHE A 467 -22.52 15.31 -24.59
CA PHE A 467 -21.64 16.24 -23.89
C PHE A 467 -21.24 17.46 -24.75
N GLY A 468 -21.76 17.55 -25.98
CA GLY A 468 -21.36 18.51 -27.02
C GLY A 468 -21.67 19.97 -26.72
N SER A 469 -22.60 20.25 -25.80
CA SER A 469 -22.95 21.60 -25.32
C SER A 469 -22.50 21.87 -23.87
N LEU A 470 -21.81 20.94 -23.23
CA LEU A 470 -21.39 21.10 -21.83
C LEU A 470 -20.11 21.91 -21.71
N GLU A 471 -20.05 22.71 -20.65
CA GLU A 471 -18.94 23.62 -20.35
C GLU A 471 -18.55 23.52 -18.88
N TYR A 472 -17.24 23.50 -18.60
CA TYR A 472 -16.66 23.27 -17.28
C TYR A 472 -15.38 24.09 -17.05
N THR A 473 -15.05 24.32 -15.78
CA THR A 473 -13.73 24.74 -15.29
C THR A 473 -12.74 23.57 -15.43
N GLY A 474 -13.12 22.40 -14.91
CA GLY A 474 -12.34 21.16 -14.89
C GLY A 474 -13.20 19.97 -14.43
N GLY A 475 -12.59 18.84 -14.07
CA GLY A 475 -13.36 17.70 -13.54
C GLY A 475 -12.54 16.50 -13.08
N TRP A 476 -13.25 15.39 -12.84
CA TRP A 476 -12.71 14.14 -12.32
C TRP A 476 -13.33 12.95 -13.05
N LEU A 477 -12.53 11.97 -13.47
CA LEU A 477 -12.99 10.66 -13.94
C LEU A 477 -12.65 9.60 -12.88
N GLU A 478 -13.69 9.00 -12.29
CA GLU A 478 -13.58 7.95 -11.25
C GLU A 478 -13.69 6.55 -11.87
N GLU A 479 -12.79 5.64 -11.45
CA GLU A 479 -12.59 4.30 -12.02
C GLU A 479 -12.44 4.31 -13.56
N ALA A 480 -11.58 5.20 -14.07
CA ALA A 480 -11.37 5.44 -15.50
C ALA A 480 -10.89 4.23 -16.32
N GLY A 481 -10.48 3.12 -15.68
CA GLY A 481 -10.26 1.83 -16.35
C GLY A 481 -11.54 1.23 -16.97
N GLU A 482 -12.72 1.66 -16.53
CA GLU A 482 -14.02 1.28 -17.12
C GLU A 482 -14.50 2.23 -18.23
N ILE A 483 -13.81 3.35 -18.45
CA ILE A 483 -14.28 4.44 -19.31
C ILE A 483 -13.64 4.33 -20.71
N ASP A 484 -14.44 4.48 -21.76
CA ASP A 484 -14.00 4.53 -23.15
C ASP A 484 -13.14 5.78 -23.41
N PHE A 485 -12.09 5.66 -24.24
CA PHE A 485 -11.19 6.76 -24.54
C PHE A 485 -11.91 7.99 -25.14
N MET A 486 -12.93 7.78 -25.97
CA MET A 486 -13.68 8.87 -26.61
C MET A 486 -14.43 9.73 -25.57
N ALA A 487 -14.89 9.14 -24.48
CA ALA A 487 -15.52 9.89 -23.39
C ALA A 487 -14.53 10.84 -22.70
N PHE A 488 -13.28 10.40 -22.49
CA PHE A 488 -12.22 11.24 -21.93
C PHE A 488 -11.86 12.37 -22.90
N ASP A 489 -11.63 12.07 -24.18
CA ASP A 489 -11.19 13.08 -25.15
C ASP A 489 -12.28 14.13 -25.45
N VAL A 490 -13.56 13.70 -25.51
CA VAL A 490 -14.70 14.60 -25.61
C VAL A 490 -14.82 15.49 -24.37
N LEU A 491 -14.75 14.96 -23.14
CA LEU A 491 -14.83 15.78 -21.92
C LEU A 491 -13.62 16.72 -21.75
N LYS A 492 -12.44 16.30 -22.20
CA LYS A 492 -11.22 17.11 -22.32
C LYS A 492 -11.38 18.32 -23.25
N SER A 493 -12.35 18.31 -24.18
CA SER A 493 -12.73 19.50 -24.98
C SER A 493 -13.73 20.45 -24.31
N ARG A 494 -14.25 20.10 -23.12
CA ARG A 494 -15.28 20.85 -22.37
C ARG A 494 -14.78 21.60 -21.15
N ILE A 495 -13.60 21.24 -20.64
CA ILE A 495 -12.89 21.96 -19.56
C ILE A 495 -12.27 23.26 -20.06
N GLY A 496 -11.98 24.20 -19.15
CA GLY A 496 -11.40 25.50 -19.52
C GLY A 496 -12.35 26.42 -20.29
N ARG A 497 -13.65 26.25 -20.09
CA ARG A 497 -14.71 27.10 -20.67
C ARG A 497 -15.41 27.97 -19.63
N CYS A 498 -15.47 27.50 -18.39
CA CYS A 498 -15.97 28.26 -17.24
C CYS A 498 -14.81 28.54 -16.27
N ASN A 499 -13.75 29.20 -16.75
CA ASN A 499 -12.49 29.33 -15.99
C ASN A 499 -11.96 30.75 -15.77
N SER A 500 -12.58 31.79 -16.33
CA SER A 500 -12.26 33.20 -16.02
C SER A 500 -13.08 33.68 -14.81
N PHE A 501 -12.42 34.29 -13.83
CA PHE A 501 -13.04 34.87 -12.63
C PHE A 501 -12.37 36.21 -12.32
N ASN A 502 -13.15 37.25 -12.04
CA ASN A 502 -12.59 38.48 -11.49
C ASN A 502 -12.43 38.31 -9.97
N ILE A 503 -11.22 38.51 -9.45
CA ILE A 503 -10.87 38.36 -8.04
C ILE A 503 -10.17 39.64 -7.59
N ASP A 504 -10.75 40.34 -6.62
CA ASP A 504 -10.27 41.63 -6.08
C ASP A 504 -10.01 42.73 -7.14
N GLY A 505 -10.63 42.60 -8.33
CA GLY A 505 -10.49 43.52 -9.46
C GLY A 505 -9.65 42.97 -10.63
N GLU A 506 -8.86 41.91 -10.43
CA GLU A 506 -8.02 41.31 -11.46
C GLU A 506 -8.69 40.08 -12.11
N ASP A 507 -8.60 39.97 -13.45
CA ASP A 507 -9.13 38.82 -14.19
C ASP A 507 -8.19 37.62 -14.13
N PHE A 508 -8.57 36.60 -13.36
CA PHE A 508 -7.82 35.37 -13.14
C PHE A 508 -8.39 34.20 -13.95
N ILE A 509 -7.52 33.49 -14.69
CA ILE A 509 -7.90 32.33 -15.51
C ILE A 509 -7.40 31.04 -14.83
N ILE A 510 -8.32 30.19 -14.37
CA ILE A 510 -7.98 28.89 -13.77
C ILE A 510 -7.44 27.95 -14.86
N PRO A 511 -6.26 27.32 -14.67
CA PRO A 511 -5.76 26.29 -15.57
C PRO A 511 -6.66 25.04 -15.52
N SER A 512 -7.16 24.60 -16.68
CA SER A 512 -8.09 23.48 -16.75
C SER A 512 -7.43 22.14 -16.38
N LYS A 513 -8.04 21.41 -15.45
CA LYS A 513 -7.55 20.13 -14.91
C LYS A 513 -8.57 19.00 -15.08
N ILE A 514 -8.09 17.78 -15.31
CA ILE A 514 -8.83 16.54 -15.04
C ILE A 514 -8.01 15.66 -14.08
N LEU A 515 -8.62 15.28 -12.95
CA LEU A 515 -8.17 14.14 -12.13
C LEU A 515 -8.70 12.85 -12.75
N ILE A 516 -7.87 11.81 -12.85
CA ILE A 516 -8.21 10.50 -13.40
C ILE A 516 -7.83 9.47 -12.35
N THR A 517 -8.79 8.79 -11.73
CA THR A 517 -8.53 7.73 -10.74
C THR A 517 -8.88 6.37 -11.30
N CYS A 518 -8.02 5.38 -11.08
CA CYS A 518 -8.18 4.05 -11.68
C CYS A 518 -7.49 2.94 -10.87
N ASN A 519 -8.00 1.72 -11.04
CA ASN A 519 -7.18 0.53 -10.87
C ASN A 519 -6.43 0.25 -12.20
N PRO A 520 -5.26 -0.42 -12.17
CA PRO A 520 -4.53 -0.82 -13.37
C PRO A 520 -5.40 -1.59 -14.36
N LYS A 521 -5.14 -1.42 -15.67
CA LYS A 521 -5.79 -2.19 -16.74
C LYS A 521 -5.02 -2.00 -18.05
N LYS A 522 -4.85 -3.06 -18.84
CA LYS A 522 -4.34 -3.01 -20.23
C LYS A 522 -5.36 -2.28 -21.14
N ASN A 523 -5.41 -0.94 -21.10
CA ASN A 523 -6.27 -0.11 -21.97
C ASN A 523 -5.56 1.22 -22.35
N TRP A 524 -6.31 2.24 -22.79
CA TRP A 524 -5.77 3.56 -23.14
C TRP A 524 -4.96 4.22 -22.00
N LEU A 525 -5.29 3.98 -20.72
CA LEU A 525 -4.50 4.46 -19.58
C LEU A 525 -3.12 3.79 -19.51
N TYR A 526 -3.04 2.51 -19.85
CA TYR A 526 -1.76 1.80 -19.94
C TYR A 526 -0.90 2.38 -21.08
N GLN A 527 -1.48 2.54 -22.27
CA GLN A 527 -0.76 2.98 -23.47
C GLN A 527 -0.39 4.49 -23.45
N MET A 528 -1.25 5.36 -22.92
CA MET A 528 -1.04 6.82 -22.91
C MET A 528 -0.38 7.34 -21.64
N VAL A 529 -0.51 6.65 -20.50
CA VAL A 529 -0.06 7.17 -19.21
C VAL A 529 0.95 6.25 -18.52
N TYR A 530 0.59 5.00 -18.19
CA TYR A 530 1.48 4.13 -17.42
C TYR A 530 2.77 3.80 -18.18
N LYS A 531 2.66 3.23 -19.38
CA LYS A 531 3.83 2.79 -20.17
C LYS A 531 4.73 4.00 -20.55
N PRO A 532 4.20 5.14 -21.05
CA PRO A 532 5.00 6.35 -21.22
C PRO A 532 5.65 6.87 -19.93
N SER A 533 4.99 6.75 -18.77
CA SER A 533 5.58 7.13 -17.49
C SER A 533 6.69 6.18 -17.01
N LYS A 534 6.56 4.86 -17.25
CA LYS A 534 7.58 3.85 -16.98
C LYS A 534 8.81 4.06 -17.88
N GLU A 535 8.57 4.41 -19.14
CA GLU A 535 9.59 4.65 -20.17
C GLU A 535 10.15 6.09 -20.15
N GLY A 536 9.75 6.94 -19.21
CA GLY A 536 10.26 8.31 -19.06
C GLY A 536 9.84 9.30 -20.16
N ARG A 537 8.88 8.94 -21.01
CA ARG A 537 8.42 9.70 -22.20
C ARG A 537 6.99 10.24 -22.09
N LEU A 538 6.45 10.36 -20.88
CA LEU A 538 5.12 10.94 -20.64
C LEU A 538 5.10 12.44 -21.06
N PRO A 539 4.12 12.91 -21.86
CA PRO A 539 4.03 14.33 -22.21
C PRO A 539 3.78 15.21 -20.99
N LYS A 540 4.28 16.45 -21.00
CA LYS A 540 4.33 17.34 -19.83
C LYS A 540 2.94 17.69 -19.26
N GLU A 541 1.92 17.70 -20.12
CA GLU A 541 0.54 17.94 -19.73
C GLU A 541 -0.14 16.76 -19.03
N TYR A 542 0.50 15.59 -18.98
CA TYR A 542 0.09 14.43 -18.20
C TYR A 542 1.01 14.23 -16.99
N ALA A 543 0.44 13.74 -15.89
CA ALA A 543 1.20 13.24 -14.75
C ALA A 543 0.64 11.88 -14.30
N PHE A 544 1.53 11.02 -13.82
CA PHE A 544 1.17 9.73 -13.22
C PHE A 544 1.68 9.65 -11.78
N ILE A 545 0.79 9.26 -10.87
CA ILE A 545 1.10 8.92 -9.48
C ILE A 545 0.49 7.55 -9.21
N GLN A 546 1.33 6.51 -9.18
CA GLN A 546 0.85 5.16 -8.86
C GLN A 546 0.41 5.13 -7.39
N SER A 547 -0.86 4.82 -7.11
CA SER A 547 -1.47 4.93 -5.79
C SER A 547 -2.15 3.64 -5.36
N LEU A 548 -1.58 2.99 -4.35
CA LEU A 548 -1.97 1.67 -3.87
C LEU A 548 -2.95 1.79 -2.68
N TYR A 549 -3.71 0.76 -2.26
CA TYR A 549 -4.31 0.80 -0.90
C TYR A 549 -3.22 0.80 0.19
N GLY A 550 -1.97 0.42 -0.11
CA GLY A 550 -0.83 0.65 0.79
C GLY A 550 -0.59 2.13 1.10
N ASP A 551 -0.86 3.00 0.13
CA ASP A 551 -0.90 4.46 0.34
C ASP A 551 -2.18 4.92 1.03
N ASN A 552 -3.09 3.99 1.34
CA ASN A 552 -4.28 4.16 2.15
C ASN A 552 -4.27 3.36 3.47
N PRO A 553 -3.36 3.67 4.42
CA PRO A 553 -3.01 2.81 5.56
C PRO A 553 -3.99 2.71 6.75
N TYR A 554 -4.88 3.71 7.02
CA TYR A 554 -8.20 3.86 6.84
C TYR A 554 -9.08 2.60 6.37
N THR A 555 -9.03 2.20 5.07
CA THR A 555 -9.66 0.99 4.51
C THR A 555 -8.69 -0.16 4.12
N ALA A 556 -7.36 0.06 4.07
CA ALA A 556 -6.33 -0.91 3.68
C ALA A 556 -6.53 -2.36 4.14
N GLU A 557 -6.58 -2.62 5.46
CA GLU A 557 -6.53 -4.00 5.97
C GLU A 557 -7.66 -4.86 5.41
N LYS A 558 -8.91 -4.39 5.56
CA LYS A 558 -10.10 -5.07 5.02
C LYS A 558 -10.03 -5.24 3.49
N TYR A 559 -9.68 -4.19 2.76
CA TYR A 559 -9.63 -4.26 1.29
C TYR A 559 -8.49 -5.19 0.82
N GLY A 560 -7.43 -5.36 1.63
CA GLY A 560 -6.37 -6.34 1.41
C GLY A 560 -6.80 -7.77 1.62
N GLU A 561 -7.58 -8.03 2.66
CA GLU A 561 -8.18 -9.35 2.89
C GLU A 561 -9.08 -9.73 1.70
N GLU A 562 -10.01 -8.84 1.31
CA GLU A 562 -10.92 -9.02 0.17
C GLU A 562 -10.17 -9.28 -1.15
N LEU A 563 -9.11 -8.51 -1.43
CA LEU A 563 -8.32 -8.66 -2.66
C LEU A 563 -7.36 -9.86 -2.63
N SER A 564 -6.87 -10.29 -1.47
CA SER A 564 -6.02 -11.48 -1.33
C SER A 564 -6.78 -12.81 -1.48
N GLN A 565 -8.12 -12.78 -1.32
CA GLN A 565 -9.01 -13.92 -1.53
C GLN A 565 -9.41 -14.12 -3.01
N ILE A 566 -9.01 -13.19 -3.89
CA ILE A 566 -9.23 -13.33 -5.33
C ILE A 566 -8.33 -14.47 -5.85
N LYS A 567 -8.97 -15.54 -6.31
CA LYS A 567 -8.31 -16.74 -6.86
C LYS A 567 -7.63 -16.49 -8.21
N ASP A 568 -8.18 -15.59 -9.00
CA ASP A 568 -7.58 -15.16 -10.26
C ASP A 568 -6.34 -14.30 -9.98
N ASP A 569 -5.15 -14.83 -10.30
CA ASP A 569 -3.92 -14.06 -10.05
C ASP A 569 -3.87 -12.80 -10.91
N ALA A 570 -4.47 -12.76 -12.10
CA ALA A 570 -4.47 -11.56 -12.94
C ALA A 570 -5.14 -10.37 -12.22
N THR A 571 -6.38 -10.57 -11.76
CA THR A 571 -7.10 -9.59 -10.96
C THR A 571 -6.42 -9.34 -9.61
N ARG A 572 -5.75 -10.32 -9.00
CA ARG A 572 -4.97 -10.13 -7.78
C ARG A 572 -3.72 -9.27 -8.01
N GLN A 573 -2.93 -9.49 -9.06
CA GLN A 573 -1.80 -8.65 -9.44
C GLN A 573 -2.26 -7.21 -9.73
N ARG A 574 -3.33 -7.09 -10.53
CA ARG A 574 -3.97 -5.82 -10.91
C ARG A 574 -4.48 -5.02 -9.71
N LEU A 575 -5.22 -5.65 -8.79
CA LEU A 575 -5.91 -4.96 -7.68
C LEU A 575 -5.14 -5.03 -6.34
N GLN A 576 -4.41 -6.10 -6.04
CA GLN A 576 -3.69 -6.30 -4.77
C GLN A 576 -2.21 -5.86 -4.80
N PHE A 577 -1.54 -5.90 -5.95
CA PHE A 577 -0.15 -5.42 -6.08
C PHE A 577 0.01 -4.16 -6.93
N GLY A 578 -1.03 -3.79 -7.68
CA GLY A 578 -1.04 -2.62 -8.53
C GLY A 578 -0.17 -2.75 -9.77
N ASN A 579 0.08 -4.00 -10.16
CA ASN A 579 0.76 -4.33 -11.40
C ASN A 579 -0.11 -3.91 -12.60
N TRP A 580 0.52 -3.36 -13.63
CA TRP A 580 -0.10 -3.05 -14.93
C TRP A 580 0.32 -4.05 -16.01
N GLU A 581 1.38 -4.82 -15.74
CA GLU A 581 2.04 -5.81 -16.60
C GLU A 581 1.89 -7.16 -15.90
N TYR A 582 0.65 -7.57 -15.71
CA TYR A 582 0.29 -8.85 -15.10
C TYR A 582 0.02 -9.89 -16.21
N ASP A 583 0.44 -11.13 -15.96
CA ASP A 583 -0.01 -12.27 -16.75
C ASP A 583 -1.50 -12.51 -16.48
N ASP A 584 -2.29 -12.46 -17.54
CA ASP A 584 -3.70 -12.78 -17.49
C ASP A 584 -3.88 -14.31 -17.47
N GLU A 585 -4.28 -14.88 -16.33
CA GLU A 585 -4.81 -16.25 -16.12
C GLU A 585 -3.84 -17.44 -15.94
N LEU A 586 -4.29 -18.41 -15.13
CA LEU A 586 -3.68 -19.73 -14.99
C LEU A 586 -3.75 -20.49 -16.34
N GLY A 587 -2.64 -21.09 -16.76
CA GLY A 587 -2.58 -21.89 -17.98
C GLY A 587 -2.16 -21.12 -19.25
N ASN A 588 -1.68 -19.88 -19.15
CA ASN A 588 -0.94 -19.23 -20.25
C ASN A 588 0.19 -20.15 -20.74
N LEU A 589 0.24 -20.39 -22.05
CA LEU A 589 1.32 -21.18 -22.65
C LEU A 589 2.47 -20.31 -23.17
N ILE A 590 2.23 -19.03 -23.44
CA ILE A 590 3.24 -18.08 -23.91
C ILE A 590 3.45 -16.99 -22.85
N GLU A 591 4.71 -16.65 -22.55
CA GLU A 591 5.06 -15.46 -21.77
C GLU A 591 4.70 -14.18 -22.54
N TYR A 592 4.11 -13.17 -21.89
CA TYR A 592 3.77 -11.90 -22.58
C TYR A 592 4.97 -11.26 -23.28
N ASP A 593 6.14 -11.23 -22.65
CA ASP A 593 7.36 -10.68 -23.26
C ASP A 593 7.81 -11.48 -24.48
N ALA A 594 7.57 -12.80 -24.53
CA ALA A 594 7.84 -13.62 -25.71
C ALA A 594 6.94 -13.26 -26.90
N ILE A 595 5.67 -12.90 -26.65
CA ILE A 595 4.74 -12.39 -27.66
C ILE A 595 5.24 -11.03 -28.19
N VAL A 596 5.77 -10.16 -27.33
CA VAL A 596 6.33 -8.86 -27.73
C VAL A 596 7.64 -9.00 -28.52
N ASP A 597 8.50 -9.95 -28.11
CA ASP A 597 9.81 -10.21 -28.73
C ASP A 597 9.70 -10.81 -30.15
N LEU A 598 8.57 -11.41 -30.52
CA LEU A 598 8.31 -11.86 -31.91
C LEU A 598 8.57 -10.76 -32.95
N PHE A 599 8.35 -9.49 -32.60
CA PHE A 599 8.51 -8.35 -33.49
C PHE A 599 9.94 -7.79 -33.52
N THR A 600 10.85 -8.30 -32.69
CA THR A 600 12.25 -7.87 -32.56
C THR A 600 13.27 -9.00 -32.75
N ASN A 601 12.85 -10.27 -32.65
CA ASN A 601 13.72 -11.45 -32.69
C ASN A 601 14.63 -11.52 -33.94
N THR A 602 15.94 -11.51 -33.67
CA THR A 602 17.02 -11.85 -34.60
C THR A 602 17.25 -13.36 -34.60
N LEU A 603 16.43 -14.08 -35.37
CA LEU A 603 16.61 -15.52 -35.58
C LEU A 603 18.04 -15.82 -36.07
N ARG A 604 18.67 -16.84 -35.47
CA ARG A 604 20.02 -17.29 -35.82
C ARG A 604 20.02 -18.01 -37.17
N GLU A 605 20.78 -17.50 -38.13
CA GLU A 605 20.90 -18.09 -39.47
C GLU A 605 21.60 -19.46 -39.45
N ASP A 606 22.45 -19.73 -38.44
CA ASP A 606 23.02 -21.05 -38.15
C ASP A 606 22.01 -22.08 -37.63
N LEU A 607 20.85 -21.64 -37.13
CA LEU A 607 19.72 -22.50 -36.75
C LEU A 607 18.69 -22.68 -37.87
N ASP A 608 18.83 -21.97 -39.01
CA ASP A 608 17.97 -22.13 -40.18
C ASP A 608 18.75 -22.66 -41.42
N PRO A 609 19.20 -23.92 -41.40
CA PRO A 609 19.85 -24.55 -42.55
C PRO A 609 18.89 -24.85 -43.73
N TYR A 610 17.62 -24.41 -43.67
CA TYR A 610 16.58 -24.77 -44.61
C TYR A 610 15.76 -23.54 -45.06
N PRO A 611 16.14 -22.89 -46.19
CA PRO A 611 15.43 -21.72 -46.76
C PRO A 611 14.08 -22.08 -47.41
N GLU A 612 13.40 -23.07 -46.84
CA GLU A 612 12.10 -23.58 -47.24
C GLU A 612 11.03 -22.55 -46.87
N ARG A 613 10.13 -22.31 -47.82
CA ARG A 613 9.05 -21.34 -47.70
C ARG A 613 7.76 -22.12 -47.51
N TYR A 614 6.99 -21.77 -46.48
CA TYR A 614 5.75 -22.45 -46.12
C TYR A 614 4.57 -21.50 -46.26
N LEU A 615 3.39 -22.07 -46.50
CA LEU A 615 2.11 -21.36 -46.46
C LEU A 615 1.18 -22.07 -45.47
N SER A 616 0.55 -21.32 -44.58
CA SER A 616 -0.57 -21.82 -43.76
C SER A 616 -1.78 -20.90 -43.95
N ALA A 617 -3.00 -21.44 -43.99
CA ALA A 617 -4.20 -20.65 -44.23
C ALA A 617 -5.42 -21.12 -43.40
N ASP A 618 -5.99 -20.22 -42.60
CA ASP A 618 -7.35 -20.36 -42.04
C ASP A 618 -8.36 -19.78 -43.05
N ILE A 619 -9.51 -20.44 -43.23
CA ILE A 619 -10.41 -20.26 -44.39
C ILE A 619 -11.83 -19.90 -43.96
N ALA A 620 -12.21 -18.64 -44.22
CA ALA A 620 -13.57 -18.15 -44.04
C ALA A 620 -14.14 -17.55 -45.36
N ARG A 621 -15.48 -17.51 -45.46
CA ARG A 621 -16.20 -17.15 -46.70
C ARG A 621 -16.99 -15.83 -46.59
N PHE A 622 -18.24 -15.90 -46.13
CA PHE A 622 -19.15 -14.76 -46.01
C PHE A 622 -19.54 -14.46 -44.54
N GLY A 623 -18.81 -15.03 -43.58
CA GLY A 623 -19.09 -14.92 -42.14
C GLY A 623 -18.63 -13.60 -41.51
N LYS A 624 -18.37 -13.66 -40.20
CA LYS A 624 -17.65 -12.61 -39.45
C LYS A 624 -16.15 -12.94 -39.31
N ASP A 625 -15.84 -14.22 -39.22
CA ASP A 625 -14.50 -14.81 -39.19
C ASP A 625 -13.81 -14.60 -40.56
N LYS A 626 -12.48 -14.50 -40.59
CA LYS A 626 -11.69 -14.02 -41.75
C LYS A 626 -10.83 -15.10 -42.37
N THR A 627 -10.60 -15.02 -43.67
CA THR A 627 -9.51 -15.81 -44.30
C THR A 627 -8.17 -15.15 -43.95
N VAL A 628 -7.24 -15.93 -43.40
CA VAL A 628 -5.90 -15.48 -43.01
C VAL A 628 -4.85 -16.41 -43.59
N ILE A 629 -4.00 -15.89 -44.47
CA ILE A 629 -2.93 -16.65 -45.15
C ILE A 629 -1.56 -16.14 -44.68
N GLY A 630 -0.80 -16.99 -43.98
CA GLY A 630 0.58 -16.72 -43.57
C GLY A 630 1.61 -17.17 -44.60
N LEU A 631 2.65 -16.37 -44.78
CA LEU A 631 3.81 -16.71 -45.60
C LEU A 631 5.06 -16.76 -44.72
N TRP A 632 5.69 -17.93 -44.70
CA TRP A 632 6.81 -18.22 -43.80
C TRP A 632 8.12 -18.39 -44.57
N HIS A 633 9.22 -17.98 -43.96
CA HIS A 633 10.58 -18.39 -44.32
C HIS A 633 11.19 -19.01 -43.07
N GLY A 634 11.41 -20.33 -43.07
CA GLY A 634 11.72 -21.07 -41.84
C GLY A 634 10.62 -20.90 -40.78
N PHE A 635 10.94 -20.14 -39.72
CA PHE A 635 10.04 -19.71 -38.63
C PHE A 635 9.74 -18.20 -38.60
N ARG A 636 10.17 -17.42 -39.62
CA ARG A 636 9.82 -16.01 -39.77
C ARG A 636 8.52 -15.83 -40.57
N LEU A 637 7.47 -15.34 -39.92
CA LEU A 637 6.20 -14.94 -40.55
C LEU A 637 6.36 -13.57 -41.21
N LYS A 638 6.09 -13.48 -42.52
CA LYS A 638 5.83 -12.20 -43.20
C LYS A 638 4.40 -11.76 -42.96
N LYS A 639 4.14 -10.45 -43.10
CA LYS A 639 2.81 -9.82 -42.99
C LYS A 639 1.71 -10.71 -43.60
N PRO A 640 0.81 -11.30 -42.79
CA PRO A 640 -0.23 -12.20 -43.30
C PRO A 640 -1.21 -11.46 -44.21
N VAL A 641 -1.73 -12.19 -45.20
CA VAL A 641 -2.79 -11.71 -46.09
C VAL A 641 -4.13 -12.01 -45.43
N ILE A 642 -4.85 -10.97 -45.04
CA ILE A 642 -6.16 -11.05 -44.38
C ILE A 642 -7.24 -10.63 -45.38
N ILE A 643 -8.32 -11.40 -45.46
CA ILE A 643 -9.45 -11.16 -46.37
C ILE A 643 -10.75 -11.23 -45.56
N ASP A 644 -11.48 -10.11 -45.49
CA ASP A 644 -12.68 -9.97 -44.65
C ASP A 644 -13.89 -10.76 -45.18
N ARG A 645 -14.06 -10.85 -46.52
CA ARG A 645 -15.09 -11.63 -47.21
C ARG A 645 -14.62 -12.06 -48.59
N SER A 646 -14.88 -13.31 -48.97
CA SER A 646 -14.47 -13.86 -50.27
C SER A 646 -15.25 -15.11 -50.66
N THR A 647 -15.31 -15.41 -51.96
CA THR A 647 -15.70 -16.75 -52.45
C THR A 647 -14.55 -17.75 -52.26
N LEU A 648 -14.84 -19.05 -52.28
CA LEU A 648 -13.78 -20.07 -52.20
C LEU A 648 -12.85 -20.00 -53.42
N ASP A 649 -13.37 -19.71 -54.60
CA ASP A 649 -12.61 -19.57 -55.86
C ASP A 649 -11.62 -18.39 -55.80
N GLN A 650 -12.02 -17.29 -55.14
CA GLN A 650 -11.14 -16.15 -54.89
C GLN A 650 -10.00 -16.50 -53.93
N VAL A 651 -10.30 -17.24 -52.85
CA VAL A 651 -9.27 -17.69 -51.89
C VAL A 651 -8.36 -18.74 -52.53
N GLU A 652 -8.91 -19.69 -53.29
CA GLU A 652 -8.18 -20.73 -53.99
C GLU A 652 -7.20 -20.12 -55.01
N THR A 653 -7.69 -19.19 -55.84
CA THR A 653 -6.86 -18.41 -56.77
C THR A 653 -5.78 -17.64 -56.02
N LYS A 654 -6.12 -16.98 -54.91
CA LYS A 654 -5.15 -16.22 -54.10
C LYS A 654 -4.05 -17.10 -53.53
N ILE A 655 -4.38 -18.29 -53.01
CA ILE A 655 -3.40 -19.26 -52.52
C ILE A 655 -2.55 -19.76 -53.68
N ARG A 656 -3.15 -20.12 -54.83
CA ARG A 656 -2.44 -20.55 -56.05
C ARG A 656 -1.40 -19.51 -56.52
N ASP A 657 -1.78 -18.24 -56.55
CA ASP A 657 -0.89 -17.12 -56.87
C ASP A 657 0.23 -16.96 -55.85
N LEU A 658 -0.09 -17.04 -54.55
CA LEU A 658 0.89 -16.90 -53.48
C LEU A 658 1.91 -18.06 -53.47
N LEU A 659 1.46 -19.30 -53.71
CA LEU A 659 2.35 -20.46 -53.88
C LEU A 659 3.31 -20.24 -55.05
N THR A 660 2.77 -19.85 -56.21
CA THR A 660 3.55 -19.62 -57.44
C THR A 660 4.55 -18.47 -57.27
N LYS A 661 4.09 -17.30 -56.82
CA LYS A 661 4.92 -16.10 -56.63
C LYS A 661 6.03 -16.30 -55.60
N ASN A 662 5.77 -17.04 -54.52
CA ASN A 662 6.77 -17.32 -53.49
C ASN A 662 7.60 -18.58 -53.74
N ARG A 663 7.30 -19.36 -54.80
CA ARG A 663 7.92 -20.67 -55.11
C ARG A 663 7.77 -21.70 -53.98
N ILE A 664 6.58 -21.76 -53.38
CA ILE A 664 6.23 -22.71 -52.31
C ILE A 664 5.70 -24.00 -52.96
N PRO A 665 6.33 -25.17 -52.75
CA PRO A 665 5.78 -26.43 -53.24
C PRO A 665 4.52 -26.81 -52.45
N ARG A 666 3.55 -27.46 -53.11
CA ARG A 666 2.25 -27.83 -52.51
C ARG A 666 2.36 -28.69 -51.23
N SER A 667 3.44 -29.45 -51.08
CA SER A 667 3.75 -30.24 -49.88
C SER A 667 4.17 -29.41 -48.64
N TYR A 668 4.48 -28.13 -48.84
CA TYR A 668 4.85 -27.13 -47.81
C TYR A 668 3.72 -26.09 -47.59
N ALA A 669 2.53 -26.38 -48.13
CA ALA A 669 1.33 -25.58 -47.99
C ALA A 669 0.29 -26.37 -47.20
N ILE A 670 -0.30 -25.73 -46.20
CA ILE A 670 -1.35 -26.31 -45.35
C ILE A 670 -2.55 -25.37 -45.23
N VAL A 671 -3.75 -25.94 -45.20
CA VAL A 671 -5.04 -25.23 -45.21
C VAL A 671 -5.98 -25.94 -44.22
N ASP A 672 -6.83 -25.21 -43.50
CA ASP A 672 -7.84 -25.84 -42.63
C ASP A 672 -8.78 -26.77 -43.41
N GLU A 673 -9.02 -27.97 -42.88
CA GLU A 673 -9.84 -29.01 -43.53
C GLU A 673 -11.14 -29.31 -42.75
N ASP A 674 -11.21 -28.96 -41.45
CA ASP A 674 -12.38 -29.22 -40.59
C ASP A 674 -13.62 -28.35 -40.96
N GLY A 675 -13.46 -27.36 -41.85
CA GLY A 675 -14.51 -26.43 -42.27
C GLY A 675 -14.60 -26.22 -43.78
N LEU A 676 -14.44 -24.97 -44.21
CA LEU A 676 -14.71 -24.53 -45.60
C LEU A 676 -13.54 -24.76 -46.57
N GLY A 677 -12.37 -25.17 -46.07
CA GLY A 677 -11.15 -25.31 -46.87
C GLY A 677 -10.97 -26.65 -47.59
N GLY A 678 -11.77 -27.70 -47.30
CA GLY A 678 -11.61 -29.02 -47.92
C GLY A 678 -11.57 -29.00 -49.46
N GLY A 679 -12.48 -28.27 -50.11
CA GLY A 679 -12.46 -28.12 -51.57
C GLY A 679 -11.22 -27.37 -52.11
N ILE A 680 -10.59 -26.50 -51.30
CA ILE A 680 -9.33 -25.84 -51.63
C ILE A 680 -8.16 -26.82 -51.48
N VAL A 681 -8.19 -27.70 -50.48
CA VAL A 681 -7.22 -28.80 -50.29
C VAL A 681 -7.20 -29.72 -51.50
N ASP A 682 -8.38 -30.17 -51.95
CA ASP A 682 -8.55 -31.05 -53.12
C ASP A 682 -8.12 -30.37 -54.43
N ASN A 683 -8.65 -29.18 -54.73
CA ASN A 683 -8.38 -28.48 -56.00
C ASN A 683 -6.90 -28.09 -56.13
N LEU A 684 -6.29 -27.57 -55.07
CA LEU A 684 -4.88 -27.17 -55.09
C LEU A 684 -3.91 -28.33 -54.84
N LYS A 685 -4.38 -29.48 -54.33
CA LYS A 685 -3.56 -30.64 -53.94
C LYS A 685 -2.47 -30.29 -52.92
N VAL A 686 -2.85 -29.50 -51.92
CA VAL A 686 -2.01 -29.08 -50.78
C VAL A 686 -2.20 -30.03 -49.60
N LYS A 687 -1.72 -29.70 -48.39
CA LYS A 687 -2.10 -30.43 -47.17
C LYS A 687 -3.35 -29.80 -46.55
N GLY A 688 -4.28 -30.64 -46.13
CA GLY A 688 -5.34 -30.24 -45.21
C GLY A 688 -4.92 -30.44 -43.75
N PHE A 689 -5.52 -29.65 -42.86
CA PHE A 689 -5.36 -29.73 -41.43
C PHE A 689 -6.69 -30.11 -40.77
N VAL A 690 -6.83 -31.39 -40.44
CA VAL A 690 -7.97 -31.91 -39.67
C VAL A 690 -7.72 -31.60 -38.20
N ALA A 691 -8.17 -30.44 -37.72
CA ALA A 691 -7.82 -29.90 -36.41
C ALA A 691 -8.18 -30.83 -35.24
N ASN A 692 -9.35 -31.49 -35.32
CA ASN A 692 -9.85 -32.43 -34.31
C ASN A 692 -9.27 -33.86 -34.43
N SER A 693 -8.34 -34.11 -35.36
CA SER A 693 -7.74 -35.45 -35.55
C SER A 693 -6.82 -35.90 -34.40
N THR A 694 -6.40 -37.17 -34.43
CA THR A 694 -5.52 -37.76 -33.41
C THR A 694 -4.11 -37.17 -33.47
N PRO A 695 -3.50 -36.80 -32.33
CA PRO A 695 -2.10 -36.34 -32.27
C PRO A 695 -1.10 -37.28 -32.96
N LEU A 696 -0.13 -36.69 -33.65
CA LEU A 696 0.93 -37.39 -34.36
C LEU A 696 2.07 -37.81 -33.42
N LYS A 697 2.82 -38.86 -33.79
CA LYS A 697 4.04 -39.23 -33.08
C LYS A 697 5.11 -38.15 -33.27
N ILE A 698 5.67 -37.64 -32.17
CA ILE A 698 6.82 -36.73 -32.20
C ILE A 698 8.05 -37.54 -32.63
N PRO A 699 8.75 -37.22 -33.73
CA PRO A 699 9.83 -38.07 -34.26
C PRO A 699 11.05 -38.26 -33.34
N ALA A 700 11.23 -37.39 -32.33
CA ALA A 700 12.41 -37.31 -31.48
C ALA A 700 12.18 -37.59 -29.98
N ARG A 701 10.93 -37.79 -29.53
CA ARG A 701 10.61 -38.12 -28.13
C ARG A 701 10.03 -39.54 -28.04
N SER A 702 10.56 -40.36 -27.14
CA SER A 702 10.25 -41.80 -27.02
C SER A 702 8.92 -42.10 -26.32
N GLN A 703 8.30 -41.10 -25.68
CA GLN A 703 6.97 -41.18 -25.09
C GLN A 703 5.94 -40.45 -25.96
N ARG A 704 4.69 -40.93 -25.93
CA ARG A 704 3.53 -40.16 -26.43
C ARG A 704 3.13 -39.14 -25.38
N GLU A 705 3.34 -37.86 -25.67
CA GLU A 705 2.73 -36.77 -24.91
C GLU A 705 1.19 -36.82 -25.06
N ASN A 706 0.48 -36.60 -23.96
CA ASN A 706 -0.93 -36.97 -23.82
C ASN A 706 -1.90 -35.90 -24.34
N PHE A 707 -1.71 -35.42 -25.57
CA PHE A 707 -2.60 -34.43 -26.18
C PHE A 707 -3.99 -35.01 -26.49
N LYS A 708 -5.02 -34.15 -26.51
CA LYS A 708 -6.38 -34.51 -26.91
C LYS A 708 -6.55 -34.56 -28.43
N THR A 709 -6.17 -33.49 -29.14
CA THR A 709 -6.27 -33.36 -30.60
C THR A 709 -4.96 -32.89 -31.24
N LEU A 710 -4.88 -32.97 -32.58
CA LEU A 710 -3.79 -32.41 -33.36
C LEU A 710 -3.66 -30.88 -33.18
N LYS A 711 -4.78 -30.16 -33.08
CA LYS A 711 -4.78 -28.71 -32.78
C LYS A 711 -4.13 -28.41 -31.43
N ASP A 712 -4.39 -29.23 -30.41
CA ASP A 712 -3.75 -29.07 -29.10
C ASP A 712 -2.23 -29.27 -29.20
N GLN A 713 -1.78 -30.36 -29.83
CA GLN A 713 -0.36 -30.64 -30.03
C GLN A 713 0.36 -29.51 -30.79
N CYS A 714 -0.25 -28.99 -31.86
CA CYS A 714 0.30 -27.86 -32.61
C CYS A 714 0.37 -26.56 -31.80
N GLY A 715 -0.65 -26.26 -30.96
CA GLY A 715 -0.64 -25.05 -30.13
C GLY A 715 0.41 -25.08 -29.01
N PHE A 716 0.57 -26.21 -28.32
CA PHE A 716 1.64 -26.34 -27.31
C PHE A 716 3.04 -26.23 -27.94
N MET A 717 3.25 -26.81 -29.13
CA MET A 717 4.54 -26.68 -29.84
C MET A 717 4.77 -25.27 -30.41
N LEU A 718 3.71 -24.57 -30.82
CA LEU A 718 3.78 -23.14 -31.17
C LEU A 718 4.25 -22.31 -29.96
N ALA A 719 3.71 -22.59 -28.77
CA ALA A 719 4.10 -21.90 -27.54
C ALA A 719 5.56 -22.18 -27.13
N GLU A 720 6.01 -23.44 -27.17
CA GLU A 720 7.42 -23.83 -26.94
C GLU A 720 8.36 -23.03 -27.87
N LYS A 721 8.02 -22.93 -29.16
CA LYS A 721 8.76 -22.16 -30.17
C LYS A 721 8.80 -20.65 -29.92
N ILE A 722 7.70 -20.06 -29.44
CA ILE A 722 7.65 -18.61 -29.17
C ILE A 722 8.43 -18.27 -27.89
N ASN A 723 8.24 -19.03 -26.80
CA ASN A 723 8.96 -18.82 -25.53
C ASN A 723 10.48 -18.92 -25.71
N ASN A 724 10.97 -19.93 -26.44
CA ASN A 724 12.39 -20.11 -26.77
C ASN A 724 12.97 -19.02 -27.71
N ARG A 725 12.15 -18.05 -28.15
CA ARG A 725 12.48 -17.00 -29.13
C ARG A 725 12.93 -17.56 -30.49
N GLU A 726 12.45 -18.75 -30.86
CA GLU A 726 12.74 -19.43 -32.14
C GLU A 726 11.85 -18.96 -33.31
N MET A 727 10.97 -17.99 -33.08
CA MET A 727 10.06 -17.43 -34.08
C MET A 727 10.18 -15.90 -34.19
N ALA A 728 9.84 -15.35 -35.35
CA ALA A 728 9.81 -13.90 -35.58
C ALA A 728 8.68 -13.51 -36.53
N ILE A 729 8.20 -12.28 -36.42
CA ILE A 729 7.12 -11.70 -37.22
C ILE A 729 7.61 -10.41 -37.88
N SER A 730 7.24 -10.18 -39.13
CA SER A 730 7.72 -9.04 -39.93
C SER A 730 6.54 -8.40 -40.69
N ILE A 731 5.99 -7.34 -40.09
CA ILE A 731 4.69 -6.71 -40.43
C ILE A 731 4.79 -5.24 -40.89
N GLU A 732 6.02 -4.75 -41.15
CA GLU A 732 6.28 -3.46 -41.83
C GLU A 732 5.62 -2.24 -41.13
N GLY A 733 5.64 -2.22 -39.79
CA GLY A 733 5.14 -1.08 -38.98
C GLY A 733 3.62 -1.04 -38.80
N ASP A 734 2.88 -2.08 -39.19
CA ASP A 734 1.43 -2.16 -39.00
C ASP A 734 1.05 -2.44 -37.53
N GLU A 735 1.07 -1.40 -36.69
CA GLU A 735 0.78 -1.50 -35.25
C GLU A 735 -0.66 -1.98 -34.96
N LYS A 736 -1.61 -1.80 -35.89
CA LYS A 736 -2.96 -2.37 -35.74
C LYS A 736 -2.93 -3.89 -35.88
N LEU A 737 -2.24 -4.40 -36.90
CA LEU A 737 -2.00 -5.84 -37.07
C LEU A 737 -1.14 -6.41 -35.93
N ARG A 738 -0.14 -5.65 -35.44
CA ARG A 738 0.67 -6.01 -34.27
C ARG A 738 -0.21 -6.25 -33.04
N GLN A 739 -1.06 -5.29 -32.70
CA GLN A 739 -1.99 -5.39 -31.57
C GLN A 739 -2.97 -6.56 -31.75
N THR A 740 -3.46 -6.78 -32.98
CA THR A 740 -4.35 -7.89 -33.31
C THR A 740 -3.67 -9.25 -33.05
N ILE A 741 -2.41 -9.41 -33.46
CA ILE A 741 -1.59 -10.60 -33.24
C ILE A 741 -1.30 -10.82 -31.76
N ILE A 742 -0.95 -9.76 -31.01
CA ILE A 742 -0.67 -9.85 -29.56
C ILE A 742 -1.90 -10.36 -28.81
N GLU A 743 -3.07 -9.76 -29.03
CA GLU A 743 -4.32 -10.14 -28.37
C GLU A 743 -4.76 -11.59 -28.65
N GLU A 744 -4.49 -12.10 -29.86
CA GLU A 744 -4.80 -13.48 -30.24
C GLU A 744 -3.80 -14.48 -29.66
N LEU A 745 -2.51 -14.17 -29.64
CA LEU A 745 -1.49 -14.99 -28.97
C LEU A 745 -1.68 -15.01 -27.44
N GLU A 746 -2.15 -13.90 -26.84
CA GLU A 746 -2.58 -13.85 -25.43
C GLU A 746 -3.74 -14.81 -25.13
N GLN A 747 -4.46 -15.37 -26.13
CA GLN A 747 -5.49 -16.39 -25.89
C GLN A 747 -4.97 -17.84 -25.98
N LEU A 748 -3.71 -18.09 -26.32
CA LEU A 748 -3.17 -19.45 -26.41
C LEU A 748 -2.89 -20.03 -25.01
N LYS A 749 -3.89 -20.71 -24.45
CA LYS A 749 -3.89 -21.21 -23.07
C LYS A 749 -4.31 -22.66 -22.98
N GLN A 750 -3.77 -23.38 -21.99
CA GLN A 750 -4.23 -24.70 -21.58
C GLN A 750 -5.60 -24.60 -20.89
N LYS A 751 -6.52 -25.48 -21.28
CA LYS A 751 -7.79 -25.68 -20.56
C LYS A 751 -7.55 -26.59 -19.35
N ASP A 752 -8.17 -26.26 -18.22
CA ASP A 752 -8.14 -27.03 -16.98
C ASP A 752 -6.73 -27.47 -16.50
N PRO A 753 -5.74 -26.55 -16.36
CA PRO A 753 -4.35 -26.91 -16.03
C PRO A 753 -4.16 -27.64 -14.68
N GLU A 754 -5.13 -27.59 -13.77
CA GLU A 754 -5.12 -28.30 -12.48
C GLU A 754 -5.61 -29.76 -12.57
N LYS A 755 -6.14 -30.22 -13.72
CA LYS A 755 -6.67 -31.59 -13.87
C LYS A 755 -5.62 -32.53 -14.49
N GLU A 756 -5.33 -33.63 -13.81
CA GLU A 756 -4.63 -34.76 -14.44
C GLU A 756 -5.50 -35.33 -15.56
N GLY A 757 -4.96 -35.40 -16.78
CA GLY A 757 -5.74 -35.76 -17.96
C GLY A 757 -4.98 -35.59 -19.26
N LYS A 758 -5.72 -35.28 -20.33
CA LYS A 758 -5.14 -34.95 -21.63
C LYS A 758 -4.88 -33.46 -21.76
N LEU A 759 -3.71 -33.08 -22.28
CA LEU A 759 -3.40 -31.70 -22.61
C LEU A 759 -4.35 -31.20 -23.70
N GLN A 760 -5.02 -30.09 -23.42
CA GLN A 760 -6.00 -29.45 -24.30
C GLN A 760 -5.86 -27.92 -24.21
N LEU A 761 -6.12 -27.21 -25.30
CA LEU A 761 -6.26 -25.76 -25.36
C LEU A 761 -7.66 -25.30 -24.95
N VAL A 762 -7.78 -24.02 -24.60
CA VAL A 762 -9.05 -23.30 -24.52
C VAL A 762 -9.74 -23.32 -25.91
N PRO A 763 -11.05 -23.64 -26.02
CA PRO A 763 -11.76 -23.69 -27.30
C PRO A 763 -11.89 -22.33 -28.02
N LYS A 764 -12.01 -22.36 -29.35
CA LYS A 764 -12.14 -21.15 -30.21
C LYS A 764 -13.31 -20.23 -29.80
N GLU A 765 -14.41 -20.79 -29.27
CA GLU A 765 -15.55 -19.99 -28.79
C GLU A 765 -15.28 -19.32 -27.42
N GLU A 766 -14.61 -19.99 -26.47
CA GLU A 766 -14.16 -19.38 -25.21
C GLU A 766 -13.09 -18.28 -25.47
N MET A 767 -12.30 -18.41 -26.54
CA MET A 767 -11.39 -17.35 -27.01
C MET A 767 -12.20 -16.18 -27.61
N LYS A 768 -13.19 -16.45 -28.47
CA LYS A 768 -14.07 -15.44 -29.09
C LYS A 768 -14.80 -14.58 -28.07
N GLU A 769 -15.28 -15.16 -26.98
CA GLU A 769 -15.93 -14.42 -25.88
C GLU A 769 -14.98 -13.38 -25.24
N LYS A 770 -13.68 -13.66 -25.15
CA LYS A 770 -12.69 -12.77 -24.52
C LYS A 770 -12.25 -11.62 -25.41
N ILE A 771 -11.94 -11.89 -26.69
CA ILE A 771 -11.42 -10.86 -27.63
C ILE A 771 -12.47 -10.26 -28.56
N GLY A 772 -13.73 -10.69 -28.45
CA GLY A 772 -14.87 -10.18 -29.24
C GLY A 772 -14.83 -10.51 -30.73
N ARG A 773 -13.92 -11.39 -31.15
CA ARG A 773 -13.68 -11.80 -32.55
C ARG A 773 -13.10 -13.21 -32.61
N SER A 774 -13.06 -13.79 -33.80
CA SER A 774 -12.37 -15.06 -34.03
C SER A 774 -10.84 -14.90 -34.05
N PRO A 775 -10.06 -15.80 -33.42
CA PRO A 775 -8.59 -15.75 -33.39
C PRO A 775 -7.97 -16.41 -34.64
N ASP A 776 -8.31 -15.89 -35.81
CA ASP A 776 -7.97 -16.53 -37.10
C ASP A 776 -6.48 -16.44 -37.46
N ILE A 777 -5.72 -15.49 -36.86
CA ILE A 777 -4.27 -15.43 -37.05
C ILE A 777 -3.57 -16.49 -36.17
N LEU A 778 -4.06 -16.74 -34.96
CA LEU A 778 -3.57 -17.82 -34.09
C LEU A 778 -3.77 -19.20 -34.76
N ASP A 779 -4.95 -19.43 -35.36
CA ASP A 779 -5.27 -20.68 -36.05
C ASP A 779 -4.42 -20.87 -37.32
N MET A 780 -4.17 -19.80 -38.08
CA MET A 780 -3.18 -19.83 -39.17
C MET A 780 -1.77 -20.14 -38.66
N MET A 781 -1.37 -19.62 -37.48
CA MET A 781 -0.03 -19.83 -36.92
C MET A 781 0.18 -21.26 -36.37
N LEU A 782 -0.79 -21.86 -35.69
CA LEU A 782 -0.64 -23.23 -35.18
C LEU A 782 -0.57 -24.26 -36.31
N MET A 783 -1.23 -24.02 -37.45
CA MET A 783 -1.14 -24.93 -38.61
C MET A 783 0.27 -25.06 -39.17
N ARG A 784 1.12 -24.03 -39.10
CA ARG A 784 2.54 -24.10 -39.51
C ARG A 784 3.32 -25.18 -38.73
N MET A 785 2.91 -25.49 -37.49
CA MET A 785 3.57 -26.50 -36.64
C MET A 785 3.39 -27.93 -37.16
N TYR A 786 2.36 -28.21 -37.97
CA TYR A 786 2.12 -29.53 -38.56
C TYR A 786 3.35 -30.07 -39.32
N HIS A 787 4.04 -29.20 -40.05
CA HIS A 787 5.21 -29.59 -40.84
C HIS A 787 6.41 -30.03 -39.99
N GLU A 788 6.46 -29.70 -38.69
CA GLU A 788 7.51 -30.24 -37.81
C GLU A 788 7.14 -31.64 -37.27
N LEU A 789 5.85 -31.93 -37.09
CA LEU A 789 5.35 -33.26 -36.74
C LEU A 789 5.43 -34.23 -37.93
N LYS A 790 5.17 -33.73 -39.15
CA LYS A 790 5.10 -34.50 -40.39
C LYS A 790 5.82 -33.78 -41.54
N ARG A 791 7.14 -33.72 -41.43
CA ARG A 791 8.02 -33.17 -42.47
C ARG A 791 7.79 -33.87 -43.82
N PRO A 792 7.77 -33.13 -44.95
CA PRO A 792 7.83 -33.75 -46.27
C PRO A 792 9.08 -34.63 -46.38
N GLU A 793 8.94 -35.82 -46.96
CA GLU A 793 10.10 -36.68 -47.23
C GLU A 793 11.04 -35.98 -48.22
N LYS A 794 12.31 -35.81 -47.84
CA LYS A 794 13.33 -35.37 -48.79
C LYS A 794 13.59 -36.49 -49.79
N LEU A 795 13.60 -36.14 -51.07
CA LEU A 795 14.18 -36.96 -52.13
C LEU A 795 15.69 -37.12 -51.89
N ASN A 796 16.05 -38.09 -51.07
CA ASN A 796 17.44 -38.54 -50.84
C ASN A 796 17.97 -39.33 -52.06
N SER A 797 17.74 -38.79 -53.26
CA SER A 797 18.00 -39.47 -54.53
C SER A 797 18.34 -38.51 -55.69
N VAL A 798 19.08 -37.43 -55.41
CA VAL A 798 20.00 -36.89 -56.41
C VAL A 798 21.38 -37.44 -56.08
N ARG A 799 21.80 -38.50 -56.80
CA ARG A 799 23.19 -38.97 -56.75
C ARG A 799 24.10 -37.80 -57.11
N GLN A 800 25.16 -37.58 -56.35
CA GLN A 800 26.15 -36.53 -56.66
C GLN A 800 26.69 -36.74 -58.08
N PHE A 801 26.30 -35.86 -59.00
CA PHE A 801 26.85 -35.85 -60.35
C PHE A 801 28.24 -35.21 -60.30
N LYS A 802 29.25 -36.02 -59.93
CA LYS A 802 30.65 -35.58 -59.89
C LYS A 802 31.19 -35.46 -61.33
N PRO A 803 31.59 -34.26 -61.80
CA PRO A 803 32.33 -34.14 -63.05
C PRO A 803 33.74 -34.69 -62.84
N ASP A 804 34.15 -35.65 -63.66
CA ASP A 804 35.41 -36.39 -63.47
C ASP A 804 36.63 -35.60 -64.00
N TYR A 805 36.99 -34.54 -63.30
CA TYR A 805 38.18 -33.74 -63.58
C TYR A 805 39.46 -34.48 -63.16
N LYS A 806 40.01 -35.26 -64.10
CA LYS A 806 41.37 -35.81 -64.00
C LYS A 806 42.39 -34.71 -63.70
N LYS A 807 43.23 -34.93 -62.70
CA LYS A 807 44.33 -34.02 -62.35
C LYS A 807 45.36 -33.93 -63.48
N SER A 808 45.46 -32.78 -64.12
CA SER A 808 46.68 -32.36 -64.83
C SER A 808 47.66 -31.76 -63.82
N ASN A 809 48.69 -32.51 -63.41
CA ASN A 809 49.79 -31.95 -62.64
C ASN A 809 50.70 -31.12 -63.56
N TYR A 810 50.78 -29.82 -63.34
CA TYR A 810 51.96 -29.02 -63.68
C TYR A 810 52.35 -28.13 -62.49
N LYS A 811 53.62 -27.74 -62.44
CA LYS A 811 54.25 -27.02 -61.33
C LYS A 811 54.01 -25.52 -61.40
#